data_AF-A0A288DA16-F1
#
_entry.id   AF-A0A288DA16-F1
#
_cell.length_a   1.000
_cell.length_b   1.000
_cell.length_c   1.000
_cell.angle_alpha   90.00
_cell.angle_beta   90.00
_cell.angle_gamma   90.00
#
_symmetry.space_group_name_H-M   'P 1'
#
loop_
_entity.id
_entity.type
_entity.pdbx_description
1 polymer ?
#
loop_
_entity_poly.entity_id
_entity_poly.type
_entity_poly.pdbx_seq_one_letter_code
_entity_poly.pdbx_strand_id
1 'polypeptide(L)'
;MKKLFSIVATVMLLAGIVIPANTSAAYSDELTGAYSYAYGMGITTQSSIENADMYGSLTRIALAKMISNYVLELGLQTPDTSKECIFTDVSNALDTQYNNGVKNACQLGLMGVGISTFRPNDTVTRAEFGTVLSRAIWGDDNNGSDPYYVAHLNALKDAEVMTNIANPNMKEVRGYVMLMMQRADESGVANNQPAICSTPENVLACSLGLDSCPAECLETEEEVDLPGFATISRVGSTATQYVASNAVNKKVGAIKLTAGQNDTTVSSVVVSHNGLGDSTDVTVQLYKDGVVASNARAITSSSQNATLRFTPALELKAGSSMTFDVMASVDGLVNEEHNFSVTAVNVVNGTATGTPIALDTLRTTSYVVGNANPTLTTYSVKAGDVQELVASVSILPGKNAIIKGVTLTRSSGKNIDEVLSNVKAYYNDEIVGTVTVTDEKIVVAGLNIERLNGETANIELKANGIYIGTLGDVLLVVEANDVYAVEANTNESMRSLASAIGTLSVANVDMSLTKVSTGSQTVAPGTSNVELLNLKLTSNTEFEVSNYTIKFNDIGELLTNFIDNEVTVYINGIDYSMTTDTLTLSASSDRFFIDKNNPATIRVVGHTKSVPAVLGESYQMNFAITEVKNIENGNTIGALTYNKNGDTTTVNVGSYTVTKPSTLPNNKTVMEGSDSDLVYFNMKAAAENQVLKAVTVTSALGGNFDVYATELTLMQGNSIVKTIDEADLGVATVTFNDFSRNLTKDASVPFTIRATLKDGDVTTLGDIIQLQVTDFDVRRAAAIGDAELVTTSVFNTYGKAYQIASNIPTIALTAQVEKNTTVQFANTSSYDIRVTNVTFDMTRNLNNGSYVTWDGTAALLDGINGTAVSVTAPVIPGPAAFVMNAGYIVSTSTVDANLELVDSANTVTDADYTVTAKSMTFVYVDRDTSVESAPITETYSISK
;
A
#
# COMPACT_ATOMS: atom_id res chain seq x y z
N MET A 1 19.08 4.50 -9.02
CA MET A 1 20.14 3.93 -9.87
C MET A 1 20.88 5.05 -10.57
N LYS A 2 22.07 5.43 -10.07
CA LYS A 2 23.09 6.21 -10.78
C LYS A 2 24.09 5.17 -11.29
N LYS A 3 24.12 4.87 -12.59
CA LYS A 3 25.22 4.10 -13.17
C LYS A 3 26.32 5.08 -13.55
N LEU A 4 27.36 5.05 -12.73
CA LEU A 4 28.60 5.79 -12.85
C LEU A 4 29.27 5.45 -14.19
N PHE A 5 29.52 6.46 -15.02
CA PHE A 5 30.53 6.38 -16.08
C PHE A 5 31.90 6.28 -15.42
N SER A 6 32.59 5.15 -15.62
CA SER A 6 34.03 5.03 -15.41
C SER A 6 34.60 4.26 -16.60
N ILE A 7 34.65 4.91 -17.76
CA ILE A 7 35.49 4.47 -18.86
C ILE A 7 36.89 5.01 -18.59
N VAL A 8 37.81 4.06 -18.48
CA VAL A 8 39.25 4.24 -18.39
C VAL A 8 39.73 4.91 -19.69
N ALA A 9 39.82 6.24 -19.68
CA ALA A 9 40.59 6.99 -20.66
C ALA A 9 42.07 6.88 -20.27
N THR A 10 42.82 5.99 -20.91
CA THR A 10 44.28 5.96 -20.80
C THR A 10 44.93 6.13 -22.16
N VAL A 11 44.78 7.31 -22.79
CA VAL A 11 45.85 7.94 -23.59
C VAL A 11 45.78 9.46 -23.40
N MET A 12 46.91 10.01 -22.96
CA MET A 12 47.27 11.40 -22.63
C MET A 12 46.47 12.55 -23.28
N LEU A 13 46.03 13.51 -22.46
CA LEU A 13 46.24 14.94 -22.74
C LEU A 13 46.48 15.72 -21.44
N LEU A 14 47.74 16.06 -21.16
CA LEU A 14 48.08 17.19 -20.29
C LEU A 14 47.72 18.48 -21.02
N ALA A 15 46.78 19.26 -20.49
CA ALA A 15 46.84 20.72 -20.45
C ALA A 15 45.66 21.25 -19.64
N GLY A 16 45.96 21.88 -18.51
CA GLY A 16 44.96 22.52 -17.67
C GLY A 16 44.33 23.73 -18.36
N ILE A 17 43.01 23.84 -18.25
CA ILE A 17 42.30 25.12 -18.37
C ILE A 17 41.24 25.15 -17.27
N VAL A 18 41.43 26.05 -16.32
CA VAL A 18 40.39 26.53 -15.41
C VAL A 18 39.43 27.36 -16.26
N ILE A 19 38.14 27.03 -16.28
CA ILE A 19 37.10 27.94 -16.79
C ILE A 19 36.07 28.19 -15.68
N PRO A 20 35.68 29.46 -15.43
CA PRO A 20 34.78 29.84 -14.36
C PRO A 20 33.35 29.35 -14.62
N ALA A 21 32.62 29.12 -13.54
CA ALA A 21 31.17 28.93 -13.58
C ALA A 21 30.50 30.15 -14.23
N ASN A 22 30.10 30.01 -15.49
CA ASN A 22 29.13 30.87 -16.13
C ASN A 22 27.89 30.03 -16.43
N THR A 23 26.76 30.57 -16.03
CA THR A 23 25.42 30.01 -16.18
C THR A 23 25.07 29.76 -17.65
N SER A 24 25.20 28.53 -18.13
CA SER A 24 24.58 28.04 -19.37
C SER A 24 23.65 26.89 -19.03
N ALA A 25 22.54 26.76 -19.78
CA ALA A 25 21.54 25.72 -19.57
C ALA A 25 22.23 24.33 -19.50
N ALA A 26 21.99 23.60 -18.41
CA ALA A 26 22.53 22.25 -18.27
C ALA A 26 21.91 21.35 -19.35
N TYR A 27 22.74 20.80 -20.24
CA TYR A 27 22.32 19.75 -21.17
C TYR A 27 21.95 18.49 -20.38
N SER A 28 21.02 17.67 -20.90
CA SER A 28 20.70 16.39 -20.26
C SER A 28 21.91 15.46 -20.28
N ASP A 29 21.95 14.49 -19.37
CA ASP A 29 22.98 13.44 -19.36
C ASP A 29 23.07 12.73 -20.71
N GLU A 30 21.92 12.54 -21.36
CA GLU A 30 21.81 11.92 -22.67
C GLU A 30 22.44 12.77 -23.79
N LEU A 31 22.21 14.09 -23.79
CA LEU A 31 22.87 14.98 -24.76
C LEU A 31 24.36 15.18 -24.45
N THR A 32 24.73 15.11 -23.17
CA THR A 32 26.14 15.15 -22.74
C THR A 32 26.89 13.90 -23.18
N GLY A 33 26.24 12.73 -23.06
CA GLY A 33 26.72 11.45 -23.60
C GLY A 33 26.87 11.49 -25.11
N ALA A 34 25.84 11.95 -25.82
CA ALA A 34 25.84 12.06 -27.29
C ALA A 34 26.95 12.97 -27.83
N TYR A 35 27.20 14.11 -27.17
CA TYR A 35 28.33 14.96 -27.52
C TYR A 35 29.68 14.25 -27.29
N SER A 36 29.84 13.61 -26.14
CA SER A 36 31.10 12.93 -25.78
C SER A 36 31.40 11.79 -26.76
N TYR A 37 30.39 11.01 -27.10
CA TYR A 37 30.44 9.97 -28.14
C TYR A 37 30.82 10.58 -29.50
N ALA A 38 30.08 11.59 -29.96
CA ALA A 38 30.31 12.19 -31.27
C ALA A 38 31.69 12.87 -31.40
N TYR A 39 32.22 13.45 -30.32
CA TYR A 39 33.56 14.03 -30.31
C TYR A 39 34.64 12.93 -30.30
N GLY A 40 34.45 11.89 -29.48
CA GLY A 40 35.36 10.74 -29.42
C GLY A 40 35.47 9.98 -30.74
N MET A 41 34.36 9.87 -31.48
CA MET A 41 34.28 9.20 -32.78
C MET A 41 34.57 10.12 -33.98
N GLY A 42 35.02 11.37 -33.77
CA GLY A 42 35.32 12.30 -34.87
C GLY A 42 34.11 12.76 -35.71
N ILE A 43 32.88 12.44 -35.28
CA ILE A 43 31.62 12.90 -35.90
C ILE A 43 31.49 14.42 -35.77
N THR A 44 31.93 14.97 -34.63
CA THR A 44 32.11 16.40 -34.43
C THR A 44 33.55 16.75 -34.10
N THR A 45 33.97 17.94 -34.53
CA THR A 45 35.29 18.51 -34.25
C THR A 45 35.21 19.69 -33.29
N GLN A 46 34.02 19.97 -32.73
CA GLN A 46 33.81 21.05 -31.78
C GLN A 46 34.33 20.63 -30.40
N SER A 47 35.33 21.35 -29.90
CA SER A 47 36.09 20.99 -28.70
C SER A 47 35.37 21.17 -27.37
N SER A 48 34.15 21.74 -27.37
CA SER A 48 33.26 21.76 -26.20
C SER A 48 31.81 21.57 -26.61
N ILE A 49 30.97 21.10 -25.68
CA ILE A 49 29.54 20.86 -25.92
C ILE A 49 28.79 22.16 -26.22
N GLU A 50 29.21 23.28 -25.64
CA GLU A 50 28.65 24.60 -25.91
C GLU A 50 28.93 25.03 -27.36
N ASN A 51 30.16 24.79 -27.84
CA ASN A 51 30.54 25.08 -29.22
C ASN A 51 29.92 24.09 -30.22
N ALA A 52 29.54 22.90 -29.75
CA ALA A 52 28.82 21.92 -30.55
C ALA A 52 27.40 22.38 -30.90
N ASP A 53 26.84 23.39 -30.23
CA ASP A 53 25.50 23.93 -30.52
C ASP A 53 24.42 22.83 -30.57
N MET A 54 24.30 22.10 -29.46
CA MET A 54 23.49 20.87 -29.37
C MET A 54 21.99 21.08 -29.65
N TYR A 55 21.46 22.28 -29.43
CA TYR A 55 20.07 22.63 -29.76
C TYR A 55 19.93 23.39 -31.08
N GLY A 56 21.04 23.68 -31.76
CA GLY A 56 21.08 24.37 -33.05
C GLY A 56 20.47 23.54 -34.18
N SER A 57 19.94 24.25 -35.17
CA SER A 57 19.42 23.63 -36.39
C SER A 57 20.55 23.00 -37.21
N LEU A 58 20.25 21.88 -37.88
CA LEU A 58 21.21 21.16 -38.70
C LEU A 58 20.96 21.41 -40.20
N THR A 59 21.95 21.96 -40.90
CA THR A 59 21.91 22.11 -42.36
C THR A 59 22.26 20.80 -43.06
N ARG A 60 21.79 20.62 -44.29
CA ARG A 60 22.05 19.41 -45.09
C ARG A 60 23.55 19.15 -45.32
N ILE A 61 24.35 20.20 -45.53
CA ILE A 61 25.81 20.06 -45.70
C ILE A 61 26.52 19.67 -44.39
N ALA A 62 26.04 20.16 -43.24
CA ALA A 62 26.56 19.77 -41.94
C ALA A 62 26.21 18.32 -41.61
N LEU A 63 24.97 17.88 -41.91
CA LEU A 63 24.59 16.47 -41.80
C LEU A 63 25.46 15.58 -42.69
N ALA A 64 25.68 15.97 -43.95
CA ALA A 64 26.50 15.20 -44.89
C ALA A 64 27.90 14.93 -44.36
N LYS A 65 28.53 15.94 -43.75
CA LYS A 65 29.80 15.79 -43.04
C LYS A 65 29.68 14.83 -41.85
N MET A 66 28.72 15.06 -40.96
CA MET A 66 28.56 14.27 -39.74
C MET A 66 28.30 12.78 -40.03
N ILE A 67 27.35 12.47 -40.92
CA ILE A 67 27.01 11.09 -41.25
C ILE A 67 28.10 10.38 -42.05
N SER A 68 28.82 11.10 -42.93
CA SER A 68 29.95 10.51 -43.65
C SER A 68 31.08 10.15 -42.69
N ASN A 69 31.38 11.02 -41.73
CA ASN A 69 32.37 10.72 -40.69
C ASN A 69 31.92 9.53 -39.84
N TYR A 70 30.65 9.52 -39.39
CA TYR A 70 30.09 8.38 -38.65
C TYR A 70 30.27 7.06 -39.38
N VAL A 71 29.90 7.00 -40.66
CA VAL A 71 30.01 5.79 -41.49
C VAL A 71 31.46 5.38 -41.74
N LEU A 72 32.36 6.33 -41.99
CA LEU A 72 33.76 6.04 -42.31
C LEU A 72 34.58 5.66 -41.08
N GLU A 73 34.36 6.32 -39.95
CA GLU A 73 35.09 6.05 -38.69
C GLU A 73 34.65 4.71 -38.08
N LEU A 74 33.38 4.32 -38.23
CA LEU A 74 32.88 3.00 -37.85
C LEU A 74 33.07 1.92 -38.92
N GLY A 75 33.55 2.28 -40.11
CA GLY A 75 33.76 1.32 -41.20
C GLY A 75 32.47 0.71 -41.76
N LEU A 76 31.31 1.33 -41.55
CA LEU A 76 30.00 0.76 -41.91
C LEU A 76 29.83 0.57 -43.42
N GLN A 77 30.43 1.46 -44.22
CA GLN A 77 30.38 1.40 -45.68
C GLN A 77 31.64 1.99 -46.31
N THR A 78 31.96 1.54 -47.52
CA THR A 78 33.08 2.06 -48.31
C THR A 78 32.59 2.98 -49.44
N PRO A 79 33.24 4.14 -49.66
CA PRO A 79 32.84 5.04 -50.75
C PRO A 79 32.98 4.40 -52.13
N ASP A 80 31.92 4.43 -52.93
CA ASP A 80 32.01 4.11 -54.35
C ASP A 80 32.60 5.30 -55.12
N THR A 81 33.92 5.27 -55.28
CA THR A 81 34.66 6.35 -55.96
C THR A 81 34.36 6.47 -57.46
N SER A 82 33.65 5.49 -58.05
CA SER A 82 33.21 5.54 -59.45
C SER A 82 31.98 6.43 -59.66
N LYS A 83 31.22 6.73 -58.60
CA LYS A 83 30.03 7.61 -58.67
C LYS A 83 30.42 9.07 -58.90
N GLU A 84 29.79 9.68 -59.91
CA GLU A 84 29.91 11.11 -60.17
C GLU A 84 29.03 11.91 -59.21
N CYS A 85 29.66 12.56 -58.22
CA CYS A 85 29.00 13.31 -57.16
C CYS A 85 29.19 14.82 -57.33
N ILE A 86 28.52 15.39 -58.34
CA ILE A 86 28.59 16.82 -58.67
C ILE A 86 27.18 17.42 -58.57
N PHE A 87 27.03 18.47 -57.78
CA PHE A 87 25.77 19.18 -57.57
C PHE A 87 25.88 20.64 -58.02
N THR A 88 24.87 21.14 -58.72
CA THR A 88 24.90 22.49 -59.34
C THR A 88 25.00 23.64 -58.34
N ASP A 89 24.63 23.41 -57.09
CA ASP A 89 24.58 24.37 -55.99
C ASP A 89 25.63 24.11 -54.89
N VAL A 90 26.56 23.18 -55.10
CA VAL A 90 27.69 22.91 -54.20
C VAL A 90 29.00 23.08 -54.95
N SER A 91 29.72 24.17 -54.68
CA SER A 91 31.07 24.36 -55.23
C SER A 91 32.09 23.46 -54.51
N ASN A 92 33.16 23.06 -55.20
CA ASN A 92 34.26 22.30 -54.59
C ASN A 92 34.82 23.00 -53.34
N ALA A 93 34.95 24.32 -53.36
CA ALA A 93 35.44 25.10 -52.21
C ALA A 93 34.49 25.07 -51.01
N LEU A 94 33.18 24.98 -51.25
CA LEU A 94 32.19 24.82 -50.18
C LEU A 94 32.26 23.41 -49.60
N ASP A 95 32.33 22.38 -50.44
CA ASP A 95 32.38 21.00 -49.96
C ASP A 95 33.67 20.71 -49.18
N THR A 96 34.82 21.23 -49.64
CA THR A 96 36.10 21.11 -48.92
C THR A 96 36.07 21.73 -47.52
N GLN A 97 35.34 22.84 -47.31
CA GLN A 97 35.16 23.43 -45.96
C GLN A 97 34.42 22.47 -44.99
N TYR A 98 33.62 21.56 -45.53
CA TYR A 98 32.91 20.53 -44.78
C TYR A 98 33.56 19.14 -44.94
N ASN A 99 34.88 19.10 -45.13
CA ASN A 99 35.68 17.87 -45.27
C ASN A 99 35.22 16.96 -46.43
N ASN A 100 34.75 17.56 -47.52
CA ASN A 100 34.17 16.85 -48.67
C ASN A 100 32.95 15.99 -48.29
N GLY A 101 32.20 16.39 -47.26
CA GLY A 101 31.06 15.63 -46.74
C GLY A 101 29.95 15.39 -47.76
N VAL A 102 29.72 16.31 -48.70
CA VAL A 102 28.71 16.13 -49.77
C VAL A 102 29.16 15.05 -50.75
N LYS A 103 30.42 15.14 -51.21
CA LYS A 103 31.00 14.11 -52.08
C LYS A 103 30.99 12.74 -51.39
N ASN A 104 31.43 12.65 -50.14
CA ASN A 104 31.49 11.40 -49.39
C ASN A 104 30.08 10.81 -49.18
N ALA A 105 29.11 11.62 -48.73
CA ALA A 105 27.75 11.14 -48.50
C ALA A 105 27.06 10.65 -49.79
N CYS A 106 27.42 11.22 -50.95
CA CYS A 106 26.95 10.74 -52.25
C CYS A 106 27.63 9.44 -52.70
N GLN A 107 28.95 9.33 -52.54
CA GLN A 107 29.69 8.11 -52.88
C GLN A 107 29.30 6.93 -51.98
N LEU A 108 28.95 7.21 -50.72
CA LEU A 108 28.38 6.26 -49.77
C LEU A 108 26.87 6.00 -49.99
N GLY A 109 26.22 6.65 -50.96
CA GLY A 109 24.77 6.45 -51.22
C GLY A 109 23.83 7.02 -50.15
N LEU A 110 24.34 7.75 -49.15
CA LEU A 110 23.57 8.28 -48.03
C LEU A 110 22.70 9.47 -48.44
N MET A 111 23.30 10.44 -49.14
CA MET A 111 22.67 11.70 -49.53
C MET A 111 22.98 12.05 -50.98
N GLY A 112 22.07 12.77 -51.65
CA GLY A 112 22.32 13.23 -53.03
C GLY A 112 22.04 12.19 -54.13
N VAL A 113 21.50 11.03 -53.77
CA VAL A 113 21.12 9.97 -54.73
C VAL A 113 19.96 10.46 -55.62
N GLY A 114 20.19 10.49 -56.94
CA GLY A 114 19.16 10.78 -57.93
C GLY A 114 18.73 12.25 -58.05
N ILE A 115 19.53 13.21 -57.54
CA ILE A 115 19.22 14.65 -57.58
C ILE A 115 20.38 15.48 -58.17
N SER A 116 20.08 16.63 -58.77
CA SER A 116 21.07 17.56 -59.35
C SER A 116 21.33 18.83 -58.53
N THR A 117 20.53 19.08 -57.48
CA THR A 117 20.67 20.16 -56.51
C THR A 117 20.67 19.57 -55.10
N PHE A 118 21.71 19.85 -54.32
CA PHE A 118 21.90 19.26 -52.99
C PHE A 118 21.17 20.03 -51.88
N ARG A 119 20.99 21.34 -52.09
CA ARG A 119 20.44 22.33 -51.16
C ARG A 119 21.24 22.41 -49.85
N PRO A 120 22.54 22.77 -49.90
CA PRO A 120 23.46 22.63 -48.77
C PRO A 120 23.05 23.42 -47.52
N ASN A 121 22.36 24.55 -47.69
CA ASN A 121 21.96 25.45 -46.60
C ASN A 121 20.57 25.16 -46.00
N ASP A 122 19.78 24.26 -46.61
CA ASP A 122 18.46 23.93 -46.10
C ASP A 122 18.57 23.15 -44.78
N THR A 123 17.62 23.38 -43.87
CA THR A 123 17.52 22.61 -42.61
C THR A 123 16.91 21.24 -42.84
N VAL A 124 17.57 20.23 -42.31
CA VAL A 124 17.19 18.81 -42.40
C VAL A 124 15.86 18.54 -41.69
N THR A 125 14.97 17.77 -42.31
CA THR A 125 13.77 17.23 -41.66
C THR A 125 14.01 15.85 -41.05
N ARG A 126 13.15 15.45 -40.10
CA ARG A 126 13.11 14.10 -39.50
C ARG A 126 13.05 12.99 -40.57
N ALA A 127 12.26 13.18 -41.62
CA ALA A 127 12.21 12.27 -42.76
C ALA A 127 13.55 12.17 -43.49
N GLU A 128 14.19 13.31 -43.78
CA GLU A 128 15.49 13.33 -44.46
C GLU A 128 16.57 12.69 -43.60
N PHE A 129 16.63 13.00 -42.30
CA PHE A 129 17.60 12.40 -41.38
C PHE A 129 17.38 10.90 -41.19
N GLY A 130 16.13 10.48 -40.93
CA GLY A 130 15.80 9.08 -40.74
C GLY A 130 16.13 8.22 -41.97
N THR A 131 15.88 8.72 -43.18
CA THR A 131 16.32 8.04 -44.40
C THR A 131 17.84 7.92 -44.47
N VAL A 132 18.57 8.99 -44.14
CA VAL A 132 20.04 9.02 -44.19
C VAL A 132 20.67 8.07 -43.16
N LEU A 133 20.18 8.07 -41.91
CA LEU A 133 20.66 7.17 -40.87
C LEU A 133 20.30 5.71 -41.17
N SER A 134 19.08 5.45 -41.64
CA SER A 134 18.68 4.10 -42.06
C SER A 134 19.54 3.59 -43.20
N ARG A 135 19.94 4.44 -44.15
CA ARG A 135 20.88 4.07 -45.21
C ARG A 135 22.29 3.84 -44.70
N ALA A 136 22.74 4.58 -43.69
CA ALA A 136 24.04 4.37 -43.07
C ALA A 136 24.14 2.97 -42.44
N ILE A 137 23.03 2.50 -41.86
CA ILE A 137 22.96 1.23 -41.14
C ILE A 137 22.65 0.05 -42.07
N TRP A 138 21.64 0.16 -42.92
CA TRP A 138 21.09 -0.96 -43.72
C TRP A 138 21.21 -0.76 -45.23
N GLY A 139 22.04 0.19 -45.69
CA GLY A 139 22.19 0.47 -47.12
C GLY A 139 20.85 0.78 -47.80
N ASP A 140 20.56 0.08 -48.89
CA ASP A 140 19.38 0.35 -49.72
C ASP A 140 18.13 -0.47 -49.31
N ASP A 141 18.20 -1.30 -48.26
CA ASP A 141 17.16 -2.27 -47.89
C ASP A 141 15.78 -1.66 -47.64
N ASN A 142 15.75 -0.43 -47.14
CA ASN A 142 14.53 0.28 -46.78
C ASN A 142 14.09 1.31 -47.84
N ASN A 143 14.73 1.35 -49.01
CA ASN A 143 14.36 2.25 -50.09
C ASN A 143 13.04 1.82 -50.77
N GLY A 144 12.31 2.79 -51.36
CA GLY A 144 11.22 2.51 -52.31
C GLY A 144 9.80 2.54 -51.75
N SER A 145 9.59 2.87 -50.47
CA SER A 145 8.24 3.12 -49.92
C SER A 145 7.61 4.41 -50.47
N ASP A 146 6.28 4.56 -50.39
CA ASP A 146 5.57 5.82 -50.65
C ASP A 146 4.73 6.21 -49.43
N PRO A 147 5.01 7.35 -48.76
CA PRO A 147 6.15 8.26 -48.96
C PRO A 147 7.53 7.61 -48.76
N TYR A 148 8.57 8.17 -49.39
CA TYR A 148 9.92 7.58 -49.47
C TYR A 148 10.59 7.26 -48.12
N TYR A 149 10.18 7.90 -47.03
CA TYR A 149 10.80 7.78 -45.71
C TYR A 149 10.09 6.78 -44.77
N VAL A 150 8.93 6.25 -45.13
CA VAL A 150 8.09 5.45 -44.20
C VAL A 150 8.80 4.18 -43.74
N ALA A 151 9.35 3.40 -44.67
CA ALA A 151 10.07 2.18 -44.32
C ALA A 151 11.30 2.49 -43.44
N HIS A 152 12.06 3.53 -43.79
CA HIS A 152 13.22 3.97 -43.01
C HIS A 152 12.87 4.37 -41.57
N LEU A 153 11.83 5.19 -41.38
CA LEU A 153 11.43 5.63 -40.04
C LEU A 153 10.86 4.50 -39.19
N ASN A 154 10.12 3.56 -39.80
CA ASN A 154 9.62 2.39 -39.09
C ASN A 154 10.78 1.48 -38.67
N ALA A 155 11.73 1.19 -39.55
CA ALA A 155 12.90 0.38 -39.22
C ALA A 155 13.72 0.98 -38.07
N LEU A 156 13.94 2.30 -38.07
CA LEU A 156 14.64 2.98 -36.97
C LEU A 156 13.84 3.03 -35.66
N LYS A 157 12.51 3.00 -35.74
CA LYS A 157 11.65 2.93 -34.56
C LYS A 157 11.61 1.52 -33.98
N ASP A 158 11.51 0.51 -34.84
CA ASP A 158 11.49 -0.91 -34.47
C ASP A 158 12.85 -1.34 -33.87
N ALA A 159 13.94 -0.70 -34.31
CA ALA A 159 15.28 -0.83 -33.72
C ALA A 159 15.49 0.02 -32.45
N GLU A 160 14.45 0.70 -31.94
CA GLU A 160 14.47 1.61 -30.78
C GLU A 160 15.46 2.80 -30.88
N VAL A 161 16.09 3.01 -32.03
CA VAL A 161 17.00 4.13 -32.30
C VAL A 161 16.21 5.44 -32.25
N MET A 162 15.13 5.55 -33.05
CA MET A 162 14.28 6.73 -33.15
C MET A 162 12.87 6.49 -32.61
N THR A 163 12.62 6.90 -31.37
CA THR A 163 11.35 6.63 -30.68
C THR A 163 10.21 7.59 -31.05
N ASN A 164 10.50 8.76 -31.63
CA ASN A 164 9.49 9.75 -32.05
C ASN A 164 9.57 10.05 -33.56
N ILE A 165 8.69 9.40 -34.33
CA ILE A 165 8.58 9.56 -35.79
C ILE A 165 7.28 10.25 -36.24
N ALA A 166 6.46 10.73 -35.30
CA ALA A 166 5.08 11.16 -35.57
C ALA A 166 4.99 12.38 -36.50
N ASN A 167 6.02 13.24 -36.51
CA ASN A 167 6.11 14.39 -37.41
C ASN A 167 7.33 14.29 -38.32
N PRO A 168 7.19 13.73 -39.54
CA PRO A 168 8.30 13.57 -40.49
C PRO A 168 8.86 14.91 -41.01
N ASN A 169 8.11 16.00 -40.89
CA ASN A 169 8.53 17.34 -41.33
C ASN A 169 9.22 18.16 -40.24
N MET A 170 9.32 17.64 -39.01
CA MET A 170 10.02 18.29 -37.91
C MET A 170 11.47 18.58 -38.30
N LYS A 171 11.98 19.78 -37.99
CA LYS A 171 13.38 20.12 -38.23
C LYS A 171 14.27 19.48 -37.17
N GLU A 172 15.33 18.83 -37.64
CA GLU A 172 16.28 18.18 -36.75
C GLU A 172 17.23 19.18 -36.10
N VAL A 173 17.60 18.86 -34.85
CA VAL A 173 18.62 19.58 -34.09
C VAL A 173 19.84 18.70 -33.91
N ARG A 174 21.01 19.32 -33.85
CA ARG A 174 22.30 18.63 -33.95
C ARG A 174 22.53 17.59 -32.86
N GLY A 175 22.15 17.90 -31.62
CA GLY A 175 22.34 17.01 -30.48
C GLY A 175 21.49 15.74 -30.54
N TYR A 176 20.26 15.82 -31.06
CA TYR A 176 19.44 14.62 -31.26
C TYR A 176 19.97 13.75 -32.39
N VAL A 177 20.52 14.33 -33.46
CA VAL A 177 21.17 13.55 -34.52
C VAL A 177 22.37 12.76 -33.97
N MET A 178 23.21 13.40 -33.15
CA MET A 178 24.32 12.72 -32.46
C MET A 178 23.83 11.61 -31.54
N LEU A 179 22.75 11.86 -30.80
CA LEU A 179 22.15 10.87 -29.91
C LEU A 179 21.61 9.65 -30.69
N MET A 180 20.94 9.85 -31.82
CA MET A 180 20.43 8.72 -32.61
C MET A 180 21.57 7.89 -33.23
N MET A 181 22.68 8.53 -33.62
CA MET A 181 23.89 7.81 -34.05
C MET A 181 24.50 7.00 -32.89
N GLN A 182 24.63 7.60 -31.70
CA GLN A 182 25.08 6.89 -30.50
C GLN A 182 24.18 5.70 -30.18
N ARG A 183 22.86 5.86 -30.20
CA ARG A 183 21.90 4.78 -29.93
C ARG A 183 21.97 3.66 -30.97
N ALA A 184 22.19 3.98 -32.24
CA ALA A 184 22.37 2.98 -33.29
C ALA A 184 23.63 2.13 -33.03
N ASP A 185 24.68 2.74 -32.51
CA ASP A 185 25.92 2.06 -32.14
C ASP A 185 25.76 1.25 -30.83
N GLU A 186 25.24 1.87 -29.78
CA GLU A 186 25.02 1.22 -28.47
C GLU A 186 24.02 0.06 -28.54
N SER A 187 23.04 0.12 -29.44
CA SER A 187 22.10 -0.99 -29.68
C SER A 187 22.73 -2.15 -30.46
N GLY A 188 23.96 -2.00 -30.97
CA GLY A 188 24.61 -2.99 -31.84
C GLY A 188 24.06 -3.03 -33.26
N VAL A 189 23.03 -2.24 -33.55
CA VAL A 189 22.32 -2.20 -34.84
C VAL A 189 23.23 -1.64 -35.94
N ALA A 190 24.13 -0.71 -35.63
CA ALA A 190 25.07 -0.16 -36.60
C ALA A 190 26.24 -1.11 -36.93
N ASN A 191 26.69 -1.96 -36.02
CA ASN A 191 27.92 -2.77 -36.19
C ASN A 191 27.67 -4.27 -36.37
N ASN A 192 26.43 -4.70 -36.63
CA ASN A 192 26.03 -6.13 -36.71
C ASN A 192 26.50 -6.97 -35.50
N GLN A 193 26.68 -6.34 -34.34
CA GLN A 193 27.23 -7.00 -33.15
C GLN A 193 26.09 -7.55 -32.29
N PRO A 194 26.07 -8.86 -31.98
CA PRO A 194 25.05 -9.44 -31.10
C PRO A 194 25.02 -8.73 -29.74
N ALA A 195 23.83 -8.46 -29.18
CA ALA A 195 23.67 -7.75 -27.90
C ALA A 195 24.40 -8.41 -26.71
N ILE A 196 24.75 -9.69 -26.82
CA ILE A 196 25.57 -10.38 -25.83
C ILE A 196 27.03 -9.89 -25.81
N CYS A 197 27.53 -9.40 -26.94
CA CYS A 197 28.90 -8.89 -27.12
C CYS A 197 29.06 -7.41 -26.72
N SER A 198 27.97 -6.71 -26.38
CA SER A 198 28.00 -5.30 -25.92
C SER A 198 27.92 -5.15 -24.39
N THR A 199 27.86 -6.26 -23.64
CA THR A 199 27.94 -6.21 -22.16
C THR A 199 29.36 -5.88 -21.72
N PRO A 200 29.55 -5.03 -20.69
CA PRO A 200 30.89 -4.65 -20.23
C PRO A 200 31.80 -5.82 -19.84
N GLU A 201 31.22 -6.91 -19.32
CA GLU A 201 31.95 -8.14 -18.97
C GLU A 201 32.49 -8.86 -20.21
N ASN A 202 31.69 -9.00 -21.28
CA ASN A 202 32.11 -9.69 -22.49
C ASN A 202 33.07 -8.85 -23.34
N VAL A 203 32.87 -7.53 -23.38
CA VAL A 203 33.81 -6.59 -24.02
C VAL A 203 35.20 -6.70 -23.37
N LEU A 204 35.25 -6.75 -22.04
CA LEU A 204 36.51 -6.89 -21.30
C LEU A 204 37.14 -8.29 -21.49
N ALA A 205 36.33 -9.35 -21.46
CA ALA A 205 36.81 -10.71 -21.67
C ALA A 205 37.42 -10.92 -23.06
N CYS A 206 36.78 -10.37 -24.10
CA CYS A 206 37.25 -10.50 -25.49
C CYS A 206 38.45 -9.60 -25.79
N SER A 207 38.49 -8.37 -25.27
CA SER A 207 39.66 -7.47 -25.44
C SER A 207 40.92 -7.97 -24.72
N LEU A 208 40.77 -8.80 -23.69
CA LEU A 208 41.87 -9.43 -22.97
C LEU A 208 42.22 -10.85 -23.46
N GLY A 209 41.51 -11.37 -24.48
CA GLY A 209 41.74 -12.71 -25.03
C GLY A 209 41.54 -13.84 -24.01
N LEU A 210 40.60 -13.66 -23.08
CA LEU A 210 40.33 -14.64 -22.02
C LEU A 210 39.39 -15.75 -22.53
N ASP A 211 39.52 -16.95 -21.97
CA ASP A 211 38.64 -18.11 -22.26
C ASP A 211 37.15 -17.85 -21.93
N SER A 212 36.86 -16.75 -21.22
CA SER A 212 35.51 -16.26 -20.91
C SER A 212 34.89 -15.39 -22.00
N CYS A 213 35.62 -15.06 -23.07
CA CYS A 213 35.04 -14.40 -24.24
C CYS A 213 34.06 -15.36 -24.94
N PRO A 214 32.78 -15.01 -25.07
CA PRO A 214 31.85 -15.84 -25.84
C PRO A 214 32.38 -16.03 -27.27
N ALA A 215 32.30 -17.26 -27.78
CA ALA A 215 32.86 -17.60 -29.10
C ALA A 215 32.27 -16.75 -30.24
N GLU A 216 31.04 -16.28 -30.06
CA GLU A 216 30.28 -15.38 -30.94
C GLU A 216 30.78 -13.92 -30.93
N CYS A 217 31.74 -13.58 -30.05
CA CYS A 217 32.34 -12.25 -29.92
C CYS A 217 33.82 -12.20 -30.37
N LEU A 218 34.36 -13.32 -30.89
CA LEU A 218 35.70 -13.37 -31.47
C LEU A 218 35.61 -13.02 -32.96
N GLU A 219 36.41 -12.05 -33.41
CA GLU A 219 36.48 -11.70 -34.83
C GLU A 219 36.98 -12.90 -35.65
N THR A 220 36.06 -13.50 -36.41
CA THR A 220 36.40 -14.24 -37.62
C THR A 220 36.47 -13.24 -38.77
N GLU A 221 37.59 -13.24 -39.50
CA GLU A 221 37.79 -12.44 -40.72
C GLU A 221 36.53 -12.52 -41.61
N GLU A 222 35.91 -11.38 -41.91
CA GLU A 222 34.80 -11.31 -42.85
C GLU A 222 35.28 -11.73 -44.24
N GLU A 223 34.92 -12.96 -44.57
CA GLU A 223 34.97 -13.53 -45.90
C GLU A 223 34.06 -12.70 -46.82
N VAL A 224 34.57 -12.33 -47.99
CA VAL A 224 33.79 -11.69 -49.05
C VAL A 224 32.57 -12.56 -49.34
N ASP A 225 31.36 -12.11 -48.97
CA ASP A 225 30.12 -12.89 -49.08
C ASP A 225 29.74 -13.05 -50.56
N LEU A 226 30.33 -14.07 -51.19
CA LEU A 226 29.99 -14.52 -52.52
C LEU A 226 28.59 -15.14 -52.47
N PRO A 227 27.72 -14.90 -53.46
CA PRO A 227 26.32 -15.32 -53.39
C PRO A 227 26.18 -16.82 -53.05
N GLY A 228 25.27 -17.12 -52.13
CA GLY A 228 24.93 -18.47 -51.71
C GLY A 228 24.37 -19.31 -52.86
N PHE A 229 24.63 -20.61 -52.83
CA PHE A 229 24.17 -21.53 -53.87
C PHE A 229 23.63 -22.81 -53.24
N ALA A 230 22.36 -23.14 -53.46
CA ALA A 230 21.78 -24.39 -53.00
C ALA A 230 21.61 -25.39 -54.15
N THR A 231 22.07 -26.61 -53.95
CA THR A 231 21.61 -27.75 -54.76
C THR A 231 20.58 -28.54 -53.99
N ILE A 232 19.49 -28.89 -54.65
CA ILE A 232 18.51 -29.83 -54.11
C ILE A 232 18.64 -31.15 -54.85
N SER A 233 18.60 -32.24 -54.10
CA SER A 233 18.56 -33.60 -54.63
C SER A 233 17.54 -34.43 -53.88
N ARG A 234 17.05 -35.49 -54.50
CA ARG A 234 16.17 -36.44 -53.83
C ARG A 234 16.97 -37.46 -53.04
N VAL A 235 16.44 -37.85 -51.89
CA VAL A 235 16.92 -39.00 -51.12
C VAL A 235 15.94 -40.15 -51.32
N GLY A 236 16.40 -41.22 -51.99
CA GLY A 236 15.61 -42.42 -52.27
C GLY A 236 14.92 -42.45 -53.64
N SER A 237 14.11 -43.49 -53.87
CA SER A 237 13.39 -43.78 -55.12
C SER A 237 11.90 -43.46 -55.02
N THR A 238 11.22 -43.15 -56.14
CA THR A 238 9.79 -42.79 -56.15
C THR A 238 8.96 -44.03 -55.94
N ALA A 239 7.99 -43.96 -55.05
CA ALA A 239 7.01 -45.02 -54.84
C ALA A 239 5.59 -44.44 -54.91
N THR A 240 4.64 -45.29 -55.28
CA THR A 240 3.22 -45.02 -55.05
C THR A 240 2.85 -45.61 -53.70
N GLN A 241 2.32 -44.78 -52.81
CA GLN A 241 1.85 -45.18 -51.49
C GLN A 241 0.32 -45.21 -51.50
N TYR A 242 -0.25 -46.32 -51.06
CA TYR A 242 -1.69 -46.44 -50.86
C TYR A 242 -2.02 -45.99 -49.45
N VAL A 243 -2.77 -44.89 -49.33
CA VAL A 243 -3.06 -44.25 -48.05
C VAL A 243 -4.56 -44.15 -47.82
N ALA A 244 -4.97 -43.90 -46.58
CA ALA A 244 -6.36 -43.57 -46.29
C ALA A 244 -6.81 -42.31 -47.03
N SER A 245 -8.10 -42.17 -47.32
CA SER A 245 -8.64 -41.00 -48.03
C SER A 245 -8.46 -39.70 -47.26
N ASN A 246 -8.38 -39.78 -45.92
CA ASN A 246 -8.14 -38.66 -45.01
C ASN A 246 -6.75 -38.71 -44.31
N ALA A 247 -5.77 -39.39 -44.92
CA ALA A 247 -4.46 -39.59 -44.31
C ALA A 247 -3.75 -38.27 -43.94
N VAL A 248 -3.05 -38.25 -42.81
CA VAL A 248 -2.21 -37.12 -42.39
C VAL A 248 -0.74 -37.47 -42.36
N ASN A 249 0.07 -36.45 -42.61
CA ASN A 249 1.53 -36.47 -42.44
C ASN A 249 2.14 -37.73 -43.03
N LYS A 250 1.80 -38.01 -44.28
CA LYS A 250 2.41 -39.07 -45.07
C LYS A 250 3.67 -38.55 -45.71
N LYS A 251 4.79 -39.20 -45.43
CA LYS A 251 6.06 -38.87 -46.05
C LYS A 251 5.98 -39.17 -47.54
N VAL A 252 5.93 -38.15 -48.37
CA VAL A 252 5.93 -38.27 -49.84
C VAL A 252 7.34 -38.16 -50.43
N GLY A 253 8.37 -38.16 -49.59
CA GLY A 253 9.75 -38.24 -50.04
C GLY A 253 10.67 -37.50 -49.08
N ALA A 254 11.96 -37.62 -49.32
CA ALA A 254 12.97 -36.85 -48.61
C ALA A 254 13.79 -36.06 -49.63
N ILE A 255 14.05 -34.80 -49.32
CA ILE A 255 14.89 -33.92 -50.10
C ILE A 255 16.15 -33.59 -49.31
N LYS A 256 17.29 -33.54 -49.99
CA LYS A 256 18.56 -33.10 -49.44
C LYS A 256 18.92 -31.76 -50.06
N LEU A 257 18.99 -30.74 -49.21
CA LEU A 257 19.49 -29.42 -49.56
C LEU A 257 20.98 -29.36 -49.21
N THR A 258 21.82 -28.96 -50.15
CA THR A 258 23.27 -28.87 -49.99
C THR A 258 23.75 -27.48 -50.40
N ALA A 259 24.45 -26.79 -49.50
CA ALA A 259 25.12 -25.54 -49.83
C ALA A 259 26.31 -25.80 -50.77
N GLY A 260 26.57 -24.84 -51.66
CA GLY A 260 27.71 -24.83 -52.57
C GLY A 260 28.99 -24.45 -51.84
N GLN A 261 29.83 -23.63 -52.48
CA GLN A 261 31.11 -23.22 -51.90
C GLN A 261 30.99 -22.16 -50.81
N ASN A 262 29.82 -21.51 -50.68
CA ASN A 262 29.56 -20.44 -49.70
C ASN A 262 28.36 -20.80 -48.82
N ASP A 263 28.26 -20.13 -47.68
CA ASP A 263 27.09 -20.19 -46.80
C ASP A 263 25.82 -19.80 -47.57
N THR A 264 24.74 -20.54 -47.36
CA THR A 264 23.53 -20.43 -48.16
C THR A 264 22.30 -20.39 -47.28
N THR A 265 21.49 -19.35 -47.44
CA THR A 265 20.26 -19.15 -46.66
C THR A 265 19.03 -19.46 -47.51
N VAL A 266 18.33 -20.54 -47.18
CA VAL A 266 17.12 -20.99 -47.87
C VAL A 266 15.88 -20.46 -47.14
N SER A 267 15.11 -19.59 -47.80
CA SER A 267 13.86 -19.06 -47.22
C SER A 267 12.69 -20.03 -47.35
N SER A 268 12.61 -20.76 -48.46
CA SER A 268 11.46 -21.62 -48.74
C SER A 268 11.70 -22.68 -49.81
N VAL A 269 10.87 -23.71 -49.76
CA VAL A 269 10.75 -24.76 -50.77
C VAL A 269 9.34 -24.72 -51.36
N VAL A 270 9.22 -24.76 -52.68
CA VAL A 270 7.93 -24.80 -53.38
C VAL A 270 7.63 -26.24 -53.77
N VAL A 271 6.56 -26.79 -53.21
CA VAL A 271 6.04 -28.11 -53.54
C VAL A 271 4.84 -27.94 -54.46
N SER A 272 4.84 -28.63 -55.60
CA SER A 272 3.74 -28.67 -56.54
C SER A 272 2.97 -29.98 -56.46
N HIS A 273 1.71 -29.91 -56.87
CA HIS A 273 0.77 -31.03 -56.99
C HIS A 273 0.36 -31.23 -58.45
N ASN A 274 0.74 -32.37 -59.02
CA ASN A 274 0.50 -32.73 -60.42
C ASN A 274 -0.43 -33.96 -60.57
N GLY A 275 -1.14 -34.32 -59.50
CA GLY A 275 -2.07 -35.45 -59.46
C GLY A 275 -3.43 -35.16 -60.11
N LEU A 276 -4.21 -36.23 -60.34
CA LEU A 276 -5.60 -36.15 -60.82
C LEU A 276 -6.61 -35.91 -59.69
N GLY A 277 -6.21 -36.06 -58.43
CA GLY A 277 -7.03 -35.71 -57.26
C GLY A 277 -7.18 -34.20 -57.09
N ASP A 278 -8.17 -33.77 -56.30
CA ASP A 278 -8.36 -32.33 -56.05
C ASP A 278 -7.19 -31.79 -55.23
N SER A 279 -6.55 -30.75 -55.75
CA SER A 279 -5.44 -30.08 -55.06
C SER A 279 -5.85 -29.41 -53.75
N THR A 280 -7.12 -29.03 -53.59
CA THR A 280 -7.60 -28.33 -52.39
C THR A 280 -7.66 -29.24 -51.16
N ASP A 281 -7.68 -30.56 -51.39
CA ASP A 281 -7.67 -31.59 -50.34
C ASP A 281 -6.27 -31.89 -49.80
N VAL A 282 -5.24 -31.21 -50.31
CA VAL A 282 -3.84 -31.50 -50.04
C VAL A 282 -3.17 -30.39 -49.25
N THR A 283 -2.58 -30.75 -48.11
CA THR A 283 -1.71 -29.88 -47.30
C THR A 283 -0.33 -30.49 -47.20
N VAL A 284 0.72 -29.68 -47.38
CA VAL A 284 2.12 -30.13 -47.33
C VAL A 284 2.93 -29.36 -46.28
N GLN A 285 3.98 -30.00 -45.76
CA GLN A 285 4.89 -29.45 -44.75
C GLN A 285 6.25 -30.16 -44.78
N LEU A 286 7.32 -29.49 -44.38
CA LEU A 286 8.64 -30.10 -44.22
C LEU A 286 8.89 -30.52 -42.77
N TYR A 287 9.51 -31.68 -42.59
CA TYR A 287 9.95 -32.20 -41.31
C TYR A 287 11.47 -32.45 -41.36
N LYS A 288 12.16 -32.23 -40.25
CA LYS A 288 13.56 -32.59 -40.04
C LYS A 288 13.64 -33.43 -38.78
N ASP A 289 14.21 -34.64 -38.89
CA ASP A 289 14.38 -35.56 -37.75
C ASP A 289 13.08 -35.80 -36.95
N GLY A 290 11.94 -35.85 -37.65
CA GLY A 290 10.62 -36.05 -37.05
C GLY A 290 9.95 -34.79 -36.47
N VAL A 291 10.60 -33.63 -36.53
CA VAL A 291 10.08 -32.34 -36.06
C VAL A 291 9.68 -31.46 -37.26
N VAL A 292 8.60 -30.70 -37.13
CA VAL A 292 8.18 -29.71 -38.14
C VAL A 292 9.29 -28.68 -38.38
N ALA A 293 9.69 -28.50 -39.63
CA ALA A 293 10.72 -27.55 -40.04
C ALA A 293 10.16 -26.35 -40.84
N SER A 294 8.93 -26.43 -41.35
CA SER A 294 8.28 -25.34 -42.10
C SER A 294 6.86 -25.09 -41.63
N ASN A 295 6.25 -23.99 -42.09
CA ASN A 295 4.78 -23.88 -41.99
C ASN A 295 4.09 -25.01 -42.79
N ALA A 296 2.91 -25.43 -42.35
CA ALA A 296 2.01 -26.25 -43.16
C ALA A 296 1.29 -25.35 -44.17
N ARG A 297 1.03 -25.86 -45.39
CA ARG A 297 0.33 -25.08 -46.40
C ARG A 297 -0.51 -25.94 -47.33
N ALA A 298 -1.76 -25.54 -47.52
CA ALA A 298 -2.63 -26.11 -48.53
C ALA A 298 -2.08 -25.80 -49.93
N ILE A 299 -2.24 -26.73 -50.86
CA ILE A 299 -1.96 -26.49 -52.27
C ILE A 299 -3.05 -25.55 -52.82
N THR A 300 -2.63 -24.53 -53.57
CA THR A 300 -3.58 -23.60 -54.20
C THR A 300 -4.02 -24.13 -55.56
N SER A 301 -5.34 -24.23 -55.78
CA SER A 301 -5.91 -24.79 -57.02
C SER A 301 -5.60 -23.98 -58.29
N SER A 302 -5.25 -22.70 -58.15
CA SER A 302 -4.89 -21.85 -59.30
C SER A 302 -3.45 -22.05 -59.77
N SER A 303 -2.51 -22.32 -58.85
CA SER A 303 -1.08 -22.43 -59.18
C SER A 303 -0.55 -23.85 -59.09
N GLN A 304 -1.33 -24.78 -58.52
CA GLN A 304 -0.91 -26.13 -58.17
C GLN A 304 0.33 -26.19 -57.25
N ASN A 305 0.63 -25.11 -56.53
CA ASN A 305 1.81 -24.99 -55.69
C ASN A 305 1.48 -24.59 -54.24
N ALA A 306 2.36 -24.99 -53.33
CA ALA A 306 2.48 -24.50 -51.96
C ALA A 306 3.94 -24.11 -51.67
N THR A 307 4.16 -22.85 -51.28
CA THR A 307 5.48 -22.39 -50.79
C THR A 307 5.56 -22.62 -49.29
N LEU A 308 6.44 -23.53 -48.89
CA LEU A 308 6.77 -23.90 -47.52
C LEU A 308 7.95 -23.06 -47.05
N ARG A 309 7.71 -22.17 -46.08
CA ARG A 309 8.70 -21.25 -45.53
C ARG A 309 9.33 -21.82 -44.28
N PHE A 310 10.64 -21.65 -44.18
CA PHE A 310 11.38 -21.82 -42.93
C PHE A 310 11.22 -20.53 -42.12
N THR A 311 10.90 -20.66 -40.83
CA THR A 311 10.85 -19.54 -39.88
C THR A 311 11.56 -19.96 -38.59
N PRO A 312 12.79 -19.46 -38.32
CA PRO A 312 13.61 -18.59 -39.18
C PRO A 312 14.07 -19.27 -40.48
N ALA A 313 14.60 -18.49 -41.44
CA ALA A 313 15.14 -19.03 -42.69
C ALA A 313 16.24 -20.08 -42.42
N LEU A 314 16.34 -21.10 -43.27
CA LEU A 314 17.28 -22.19 -43.06
C LEU A 314 18.69 -21.78 -43.50
N GLU A 315 19.62 -21.75 -42.57
CA GLU A 315 21.05 -21.55 -42.85
C GLU A 315 21.75 -22.89 -43.09
N LEU A 316 22.47 -22.97 -44.20
CA LEU A 316 23.35 -24.09 -44.54
C LEU A 316 24.77 -23.57 -44.68
N LYS A 317 25.68 -24.10 -43.87
CA LYS A 317 27.12 -23.79 -43.99
C LYS A 317 27.69 -24.33 -45.30
N ALA A 318 28.69 -23.66 -45.88
CA ALA A 318 29.36 -24.05 -47.11
C ALA A 318 29.67 -25.57 -47.15
N GLY A 319 29.31 -26.23 -48.24
CA GLY A 319 29.47 -27.67 -48.46
C GLY A 319 28.62 -28.59 -47.57
N SER A 320 27.90 -28.05 -46.58
CA SER A 320 27.04 -28.83 -45.68
C SER A 320 25.72 -29.20 -46.36
N SER A 321 25.06 -30.22 -45.81
CA SER A 321 23.74 -30.63 -46.30
C SER A 321 22.80 -30.94 -45.15
N MET A 322 21.51 -30.71 -45.37
CA MET A 322 20.44 -31.16 -44.50
C MET A 322 19.37 -31.90 -45.29
N THR A 323 18.80 -32.92 -44.67
CA THR A 323 17.71 -33.71 -45.24
C THR A 323 16.40 -33.31 -44.58
N PHE A 324 15.36 -33.14 -45.39
CA PHE A 324 14.01 -32.84 -44.95
C PHE A 324 13.04 -33.85 -45.54
N ASP A 325 12.17 -34.37 -44.71
CA ASP A 325 11.03 -35.18 -45.11
C ASP A 325 9.92 -34.25 -45.59
N VAL A 326 9.45 -34.47 -46.81
CA VAL A 326 8.28 -33.79 -47.34
C VAL A 326 7.05 -34.58 -46.92
N MET A 327 6.22 -33.99 -46.09
CA MET A 327 5.02 -34.60 -45.56
C MET A 327 3.80 -34.03 -46.28
N ALA A 328 2.87 -34.90 -46.66
CA ALA A 328 1.59 -34.53 -47.26
C ALA A 328 0.44 -35.14 -46.46
N SER A 329 -0.59 -34.35 -46.26
CA SER A 329 -1.87 -34.72 -45.70
C SER A 329 -2.91 -34.58 -46.80
N VAL A 330 -3.75 -35.61 -46.98
CA VAL A 330 -4.81 -35.65 -47.99
C VAL A 330 -6.16 -35.83 -47.31
N ASP A 331 -7.19 -35.18 -47.84
CA ASP A 331 -8.59 -35.34 -47.42
C ASP A 331 -9.51 -35.41 -48.64
N GLY A 332 -9.25 -36.40 -49.50
CA GLY A 332 -9.83 -36.52 -50.83
C GLY A 332 -10.80 -37.69 -51.00
N LEU A 333 -11.28 -37.89 -52.22
CA LEU A 333 -12.13 -39.04 -52.57
C LEU A 333 -11.31 -40.31 -52.76
N VAL A 334 -11.99 -41.45 -52.89
CA VAL A 334 -11.38 -42.77 -53.08
C VAL A 334 -10.74 -42.90 -54.48
N ASN A 335 -9.55 -43.50 -54.56
CA ASN A 335 -8.75 -43.70 -55.77
C ASN A 335 -8.22 -42.42 -56.43
N GLU A 336 -8.22 -41.30 -55.71
CA GLU A 336 -7.54 -40.11 -56.15
C GLU A 336 -6.03 -40.30 -56.07
N GLU A 337 -5.34 -39.75 -57.07
CA GLU A 337 -3.90 -39.84 -57.21
C GLU A 337 -3.31 -38.45 -57.07
N HIS A 338 -2.45 -38.26 -56.07
CA HIS A 338 -1.77 -37.00 -55.77
C HIS A 338 -0.27 -37.18 -56.01
N ASN A 339 0.25 -36.51 -57.04
CA ASN A 339 1.65 -36.55 -57.43
C ASN A 339 2.36 -35.29 -56.95
N PHE A 340 3.49 -35.44 -56.27
CA PHE A 340 4.21 -34.30 -55.69
C PHE A 340 5.53 -34.04 -56.42
N SER A 341 5.94 -32.78 -56.51
CA SER A 341 7.31 -32.44 -56.89
C SER A 341 7.80 -31.18 -56.19
N VAL A 342 9.09 -31.08 -55.91
CA VAL A 342 9.69 -29.79 -55.55
C VAL A 342 10.03 -29.05 -56.83
N THR A 343 9.39 -27.91 -57.07
CA THR A 343 9.54 -27.13 -58.32
C THR A 343 10.49 -25.95 -58.17
N ALA A 344 10.66 -25.43 -56.96
CA ALA A 344 11.63 -24.36 -56.68
C ALA A 344 12.15 -24.44 -55.24
N VAL A 345 13.35 -23.89 -55.06
CA VAL A 345 13.95 -23.58 -53.76
C VAL A 345 14.36 -22.12 -53.82
N ASN A 346 13.88 -21.32 -52.87
CA ASN A 346 14.16 -19.89 -52.83
C ASN A 346 15.28 -19.62 -51.83
N VAL A 347 16.43 -19.18 -52.35
CA VAL A 347 17.61 -18.80 -51.57
C VAL A 347 17.63 -17.28 -51.42
N VAL A 348 17.80 -16.79 -50.20
CA VAL A 348 17.79 -15.35 -49.88
C VAL A 348 19.03 -14.67 -50.42
N ASN A 349 20.20 -15.26 -50.19
CA ASN A 349 21.50 -14.71 -50.55
C ASN A 349 22.05 -15.25 -51.88
N GLY A 350 21.22 -15.79 -52.77
CA GLY A 350 21.69 -16.30 -54.06
C GLY A 350 20.72 -17.19 -54.83
N THR A 351 21.18 -18.32 -55.38
CA THR A 351 20.39 -19.14 -56.34
C THR A 351 20.33 -20.62 -55.96
N ALA A 352 19.36 -21.35 -56.53
CA ALA A 352 19.25 -22.79 -56.35
C ALA A 352 19.12 -23.55 -57.69
N THR A 353 19.58 -24.81 -57.70
CA THR A 353 19.46 -25.72 -58.86
C THR A 353 19.06 -27.13 -58.42
N GLY A 354 18.62 -27.95 -59.38
CA GLY A 354 18.23 -29.36 -59.14
C GLY A 354 16.73 -29.60 -59.13
N THR A 355 15.89 -28.56 -59.30
CA THR A 355 14.45 -28.70 -59.54
C THR A 355 14.12 -28.78 -61.04
N PRO A 356 12.99 -29.41 -61.44
CA PRO A 356 12.01 -30.08 -60.58
C PRO A 356 12.47 -31.45 -60.08
N ILE A 357 12.14 -31.79 -58.84
CA ILE A 357 12.35 -33.12 -58.25
C ILE A 357 11.00 -33.82 -58.08
N ALA A 358 10.80 -34.93 -58.78
CA ALA A 358 9.65 -35.79 -58.56
C ALA A 358 9.74 -36.46 -57.19
N LEU A 359 8.65 -36.38 -56.43
CA LEU A 359 8.46 -37.03 -55.15
C LEU A 359 7.52 -38.24 -55.34
N ASP A 360 7.10 -38.86 -54.25
CA ASP A 360 6.19 -40.00 -54.26
C ASP A 360 4.78 -39.59 -54.67
N THR A 361 4.02 -40.60 -55.07
CA THR A 361 2.59 -40.51 -55.35
C THR A 361 1.82 -41.01 -54.15
N LEU A 362 0.81 -40.25 -53.69
CA LEU A 362 -0.20 -40.79 -52.79
C LEU A 362 -1.41 -41.22 -53.61
N ARG A 363 -1.88 -42.44 -53.39
CA ARG A 363 -3.15 -42.92 -53.92
C ARG A 363 -4.09 -43.24 -52.77
N THR A 364 -5.21 -42.53 -52.71
CA THR A 364 -6.20 -42.74 -51.67
C THR A 364 -6.93 -44.06 -51.87
N THR A 365 -7.21 -44.76 -50.77
CA THR A 365 -8.01 -45.99 -50.73
C THR A 365 -9.41 -45.67 -50.19
N SER A 366 -10.29 -46.67 -50.14
CA SER A 366 -11.61 -46.51 -49.49
C SER A 366 -11.54 -46.46 -47.97
N TYR A 367 -10.35 -46.58 -47.38
CA TYR A 367 -10.16 -46.55 -45.95
C TYR A 367 -10.15 -45.11 -45.43
N VAL A 368 -10.90 -44.84 -44.36
CA VAL A 368 -10.92 -43.56 -43.65
C VAL A 368 -10.38 -43.79 -42.25
N VAL A 369 -9.30 -43.10 -41.86
CA VAL A 369 -8.74 -43.14 -40.49
C VAL A 369 -9.73 -42.49 -39.51
N GLY A 370 -9.89 -43.06 -38.32
CA GLY A 370 -10.70 -42.45 -37.27
C GLY A 370 -10.11 -41.12 -36.74
N ASN A 371 -10.95 -40.31 -36.12
CA ASN A 371 -10.55 -39.06 -35.47
C ASN A 371 -10.25 -39.26 -33.98
N ALA A 372 -9.40 -38.42 -33.38
CA ALA A 372 -9.15 -38.40 -31.94
C ALA A 372 -9.48 -37.00 -31.40
N ASN A 373 -10.70 -36.80 -30.91
CA ASN A 373 -11.19 -35.47 -30.56
C ASN A 373 -10.99 -35.18 -29.06
N PRO A 374 -10.40 -34.03 -28.69
CA PRO A 374 -10.22 -33.64 -27.31
C PRO A 374 -11.45 -32.92 -26.74
N THR A 375 -11.67 -33.05 -25.44
CA THR A 375 -12.37 -32.07 -24.60
C THR A 375 -11.47 -31.70 -23.43
N LEU A 376 -11.61 -30.46 -22.93
CA LEU A 376 -10.75 -29.91 -21.89
C LEU A 376 -11.64 -29.43 -20.73
N THR A 377 -11.32 -29.88 -19.52
CA THR A 377 -11.84 -29.33 -18.27
C THR A 377 -10.69 -28.68 -17.52
N THR A 378 -10.89 -27.48 -17.00
CA THR A 378 -9.89 -26.75 -16.20
C THR A 378 -10.45 -26.43 -14.82
N TYR A 379 -9.56 -26.23 -13.87
CA TYR A 379 -9.89 -26.02 -12.46
C TYR A 379 -9.28 -24.70 -11.97
N SER A 380 -9.34 -24.46 -10.66
CA SER A 380 -8.70 -23.31 -10.02
C SER A 380 -7.43 -23.74 -9.29
N VAL A 381 -6.45 -22.85 -9.24
CA VAL A 381 -5.24 -23.04 -8.44
C VAL A 381 -4.92 -21.77 -7.65
N LYS A 382 -4.34 -21.91 -6.45
CA LYS A 382 -3.80 -20.79 -5.68
C LYS A 382 -2.37 -21.03 -5.25
N ALA A 383 -1.68 -19.96 -4.86
CA ALA A 383 -0.33 -20.04 -4.33
C ALA A 383 -0.25 -20.98 -3.12
N GLY A 384 0.70 -21.92 -3.15
CA GLY A 384 0.93 -22.90 -2.08
C GLY A 384 0.11 -24.19 -2.21
N ASP A 385 -0.77 -24.32 -3.21
CA ASP A 385 -1.38 -25.60 -3.54
C ASP A 385 -0.31 -26.58 -4.06
N VAL A 386 -0.39 -27.85 -3.68
CA VAL A 386 0.59 -28.88 -4.03
C VAL A 386 -0.10 -30.03 -4.74
N GLN A 387 0.34 -30.35 -5.96
CA GLN A 387 -0.24 -31.40 -6.82
C GLN A 387 -1.76 -31.28 -7.00
N GLU A 388 -2.27 -30.06 -7.09
CA GLU A 388 -3.69 -29.78 -7.36
C GLU A 388 -4.04 -30.13 -8.80
N LEU A 389 -5.24 -30.65 -9.04
CA LEU A 389 -5.74 -30.92 -10.39
C LEU A 389 -6.02 -29.59 -11.08
N VAL A 390 -5.29 -29.26 -12.14
CA VAL A 390 -5.39 -27.96 -12.85
C VAL A 390 -6.09 -28.07 -14.20
N ALA A 391 -5.97 -29.23 -14.86
CA ALA A 391 -6.65 -29.52 -16.11
C ALA A 391 -6.87 -31.02 -16.29
N SER A 392 -7.88 -31.39 -17.06
CA SER A 392 -8.14 -32.76 -17.50
C SER A 392 -8.45 -32.74 -18.99
N VAL A 393 -7.65 -33.46 -19.78
CA VAL A 393 -7.83 -33.61 -21.22
C VAL A 393 -8.43 -34.99 -21.49
N SER A 394 -9.64 -35.00 -22.01
CA SER A 394 -10.37 -36.20 -22.39
C SER A 394 -10.27 -36.39 -23.90
N ILE A 395 -9.68 -37.50 -24.36
CA ILE A 395 -9.54 -37.82 -25.78
C ILE A 395 -10.45 -38.99 -26.13
N LEU A 396 -11.40 -38.74 -27.03
CA LEU A 396 -12.33 -39.74 -27.55
C LEU A 396 -11.91 -40.16 -28.97
N PRO A 397 -11.40 -41.38 -29.16
CA PRO A 397 -11.05 -41.87 -30.47
C PRO A 397 -12.28 -42.49 -31.17
N GLY A 398 -12.47 -42.17 -32.45
CA GLY A 398 -13.56 -42.70 -33.29
C GLY A 398 -13.33 -44.12 -33.80
N LYS A 399 -12.17 -44.71 -33.47
CA LYS A 399 -11.75 -46.10 -33.73
C LYS A 399 -10.71 -46.51 -32.68
N ASN A 400 -10.36 -47.79 -32.61
CA ASN A 400 -9.31 -48.26 -31.69
C ASN A 400 -8.00 -47.50 -31.92
N ALA A 401 -7.46 -46.90 -30.87
CA ALA A 401 -6.36 -45.96 -30.96
C ALA A 401 -5.30 -46.17 -29.87
N ILE A 402 -4.09 -45.69 -30.13
CA ILE A 402 -3.03 -45.50 -29.15
C ILE A 402 -2.76 -44.01 -29.06
N ILE A 403 -3.06 -43.41 -27.89
CA ILE A 403 -2.79 -42.00 -27.62
C ILE A 403 -1.32 -41.86 -27.22
N LYS A 404 -0.62 -40.95 -27.88
CA LYS A 404 0.83 -40.76 -27.78
C LYS A 404 1.24 -39.42 -27.19
N GLY A 405 0.37 -38.42 -27.25
CA GLY A 405 0.60 -37.12 -26.62
C GLY A 405 -0.52 -36.12 -26.83
N VAL A 406 -0.46 -35.01 -26.11
CA VAL A 406 -1.33 -33.84 -26.28
C VAL A 406 -0.63 -32.55 -25.90
N THR A 407 -0.93 -31.46 -26.60
CA THR A 407 -0.44 -30.11 -26.28
C THR A 407 -1.60 -29.22 -25.85
N LEU A 408 -1.41 -28.43 -24.79
CA LEU A 408 -2.27 -27.31 -24.42
C LEU A 408 -1.48 -26.02 -24.67
N THR A 409 -2.07 -25.08 -25.39
CA THR A 409 -1.50 -23.77 -25.71
C THR A 409 -2.29 -22.68 -25.00
N ARG A 410 -1.60 -21.74 -24.35
CA ARG A 410 -2.17 -20.53 -23.79
C ARG A 410 -2.61 -19.62 -24.92
N SER A 411 -3.91 -19.38 -25.01
CA SER A 411 -4.49 -18.43 -25.96
C SER A 411 -4.51 -17.00 -25.42
N SER A 412 -4.67 -16.83 -24.10
CA SER A 412 -4.62 -15.53 -23.41
C SER A 412 -4.46 -15.72 -21.90
N GLY A 413 -4.26 -14.62 -21.16
CA GLY A 413 -4.12 -14.64 -19.71
C GLY A 413 -2.67 -14.73 -19.24
N LYS A 414 -2.47 -15.13 -17.97
CA LYS A 414 -1.14 -15.22 -17.33
C LYS A 414 -0.27 -16.28 -17.98
N ASN A 415 1.06 -16.08 -17.96
CA ASN A 415 1.99 -17.09 -18.46
C ASN A 415 1.89 -18.37 -17.60
N ILE A 416 2.00 -19.54 -18.22
CA ILE A 416 1.75 -20.80 -17.52
C ILE A 416 2.83 -21.07 -16.46
N ASP A 417 4.08 -20.75 -16.76
CA ASP A 417 5.24 -20.89 -15.86
C ASP A 417 5.32 -19.83 -14.75
N GLU A 418 4.54 -18.75 -14.85
CA GLU A 418 4.28 -17.82 -13.74
C GLU A 418 3.29 -18.39 -12.73
N VAL A 419 2.44 -19.33 -13.16
CA VAL A 419 1.28 -19.81 -12.40
C VAL A 419 1.48 -21.21 -11.83
N LEU A 420 2.13 -22.09 -12.59
CA LEU A 420 2.26 -23.51 -12.28
C LEU A 420 3.73 -23.92 -12.20
N SER A 421 4.06 -24.75 -11.20
CA SER A 421 5.32 -25.52 -11.17
C SER A 421 5.04 -27.02 -11.04
N ASN A 422 6.05 -27.84 -11.36
CA ASN A 422 6.03 -29.30 -11.14
C ASN A 422 4.80 -29.99 -11.77
N VAL A 423 4.39 -29.56 -12.96
CA VAL A 423 3.24 -30.14 -13.68
C VAL A 423 3.54 -31.57 -14.08
N LYS A 424 2.62 -32.49 -13.78
CA LYS A 424 2.70 -33.90 -14.11
C LYS A 424 1.39 -34.40 -14.69
N ALA A 425 1.48 -35.34 -15.63
CA ALA A 425 0.33 -35.98 -16.26
C ALA A 425 0.05 -37.32 -15.60
N TYR A 426 -1.23 -37.59 -15.33
CA TYR A 426 -1.72 -38.81 -14.71
C TYR A 426 -2.77 -39.47 -15.59
N TYR A 427 -2.76 -40.79 -15.63
CA TYR A 427 -3.81 -41.60 -16.23
C TYR A 427 -4.09 -42.77 -15.28
N ASN A 428 -5.35 -42.91 -14.84
CA ASN A 428 -5.73 -43.88 -13.80
C ASN A 428 -4.86 -43.78 -12.54
N ASP A 429 -4.64 -42.54 -12.06
CA ASP A 429 -3.80 -42.21 -10.88
C ASP A 429 -2.31 -42.56 -10.98
N GLU A 430 -1.82 -43.05 -12.11
CA GLU A 430 -0.39 -43.28 -12.36
C GLU A 430 0.22 -42.15 -13.21
N ILE A 431 1.46 -41.76 -12.88
CA ILE A 431 2.21 -40.77 -13.66
C ILE A 431 2.53 -41.36 -15.04
N VAL A 432 2.20 -40.63 -16.10
CA VAL A 432 2.41 -41.05 -17.49
C VAL A 432 3.11 -39.97 -18.30
N GLY A 433 3.85 -40.41 -19.32
CA GLY A 433 4.52 -39.53 -20.27
C GLY A 433 5.57 -38.61 -19.64
N THR A 434 5.92 -37.58 -20.39
CA THR A 434 6.80 -36.49 -19.97
C THR A 434 6.07 -35.18 -20.21
N VAL A 435 6.05 -34.31 -19.20
CA VAL A 435 5.40 -33.00 -19.29
C VAL A 435 6.49 -31.92 -19.39
N THR A 436 6.39 -31.09 -20.42
CA THR A 436 7.20 -29.89 -20.59
C THR A 436 6.30 -28.67 -20.50
N VAL A 437 6.70 -27.67 -19.72
CA VAL A 437 5.95 -26.42 -19.51
C VAL A 437 6.81 -25.24 -19.96
N THR A 438 6.22 -24.36 -20.75
CA THR A 438 6.74 -23.02 -21.07
C THR A 438 5.69 -21.98 -20.67
N ASP A 439 6.00 -20.69 -20.80
CA ASP A 439 5.05 -19.58 -20.66
C ASP A 439 3.77 -19.74 -21.51
N GLU A 440 3.87 -20.39 -22.67
CA GLU A 440 2.79 -20.59 -23.62
C GLU A 440 2.22 -22.01 -23.66
N LYS A 441 2.98 -23.06 -23.35
CA LYS A 441 2.55 -24.44 -23.65
C LYS A 441 2.75 -25.42 -22.51
N ILE A 442 1.82 -26.37 -22.42
CA ILE A 442 1.99 -27.62 -21.67
C ILE A 442 1.98 -28.75 -22.69
N VAL A 443 3.12 -29.40 -22.89
CA VAL A 443 3.28 -30.52 -23.83
C VAL A 443 3.38 -31.81 -23.03
N VAL A 444 2.45 -32.73 -23.27
CA VAL A 444 2.48 -34.10 -22.73
C VAL A 444 2.89 -35.05 -23.85
N ALA A 445 4.11 -35.57 -23.78
CA ALA A 445 4.67 -36.49 -24.76
C ALA A 445 4.91 -37.89 -24.17
N GLY A 446 5.16 -38.89 -25.03
CA GLY A 446 5.56 -40.23 -24.59
C GLY A 446 4.43 -41.04 -23.93
N LEU A 447 3.17 -40.70 -24.21
CA LEU A 447 2.04 -41.53 -23.79
C LEU A 447 1.99 -42.84 -24.58
N ASN A 448 1.39 -43.86 -23.99
CA ASN A 448 1.10 -45.12 -24.66
C ASN A 448 -0.23 -45.69 -24.16
N ILE A 449 -1.30 -44.93 -24.36
CA ILE A 449 -2.63 -45.25 -23.82
C ILE A 449 -3.47 -45.87 -24.94
N GLU A 450 -3.72 -47.17 -24.85
CA GLU A 450 -4.62 -47.87 -25.78
C GLU A 450 -6.07 -47.65 -25.36
N ARG A 451 -6.94 -47.30 -26.33
CA ARG A 451 -8.38 -47.12 -26.13
C ARG A 451 -9.16 -47.76 -27.27
N LEU A 452 -10.26 -48.42 -26.95
CA LEU A 452 -11.20 -48.91 -27.97
C LEU A 452 -12.02 -47.74 -28.56
N ASN A 453 -12.71 -47.99 -29.67
CA ASN A 453 -13.69 -47.03 -30.18
C ASN A 453 -14.75 -46.69 -29.11
N GLY A 454 -15.02 -45.40 -28.91
CA GLY A 454 -16.03 -44.92 -27.95
C GLY A 454 -15.53 -44.84 -26.50
N GLU A 455 -14.29 -45.19 -26.25
CA GLU A 455 -13.67 -45.23 -24.93
C GLU A 455 -12.77 -44.00 -24.72
N THR A 456 -13.07 -43.15 -23.74
CA THR A 456 -12.32 -41.90 -23.50
C THR A 456 -11.04 -42.12 -22.67
N ALA A 457 -9.89 -41.64 -23.15
CA ALA A 457 -8.71 -41.47 -22.31
C ALA A 457 -8.76 -40.13 -21.56
N ASN A 458 -8.79 -40.15 -20.23
CA ASN A 458 -8.75 -38.94 -19.40
C ASN A 458 -7.35 -38.75 -18.83
N ILE A 459 -6.62 -37.76 -19.34
CA ILE A 459 -5.29 -37.40 -18.86
C ILE A 459 -5.42 -36.21 -17.92
N GLU A 460 -5.13 -36.42 -16.65
CA GLU A 460 -5.19 -35.40 -15.60
C GLU A 460 -3.84 -34.70 -15.45
N LEU A 461 -3.84 -33.38 -15.46
CA LEU A 461 -2.67 -32.56 -15.19
C LEU A 461 -2.75 -32.06 -13.74
N LYS A 462 -1.78 -32.47 -12.91
CA LYS A 462 -1.65 -32.01 -11.53
C LYS A 462 -0.39 -31.16 -11.39
N ALA A 463 -0.48 -30.06 -10.64
CA ALA A 463 0.58 -29.06 -10.54
C ALA A 463 0.62 -28.39 -9.16
N ASN A 464 1.71 -27.69 -8.86
CA ASN A 464 1.77 -26.77 -7.74
C ASN A 464 1.37 -25.36 -8.20
N GLY A 465 0.60 -24.65 -7.38
CA GLY A 465 0.25 -23.25 -7.62
C GLY A 465 1.28 -22.31 -7.04
N ILE A 466 1.83 -21.42 -7.87
CA ILE A 466 2.95 -20.53 -7.47
C ILE A 466 2.66 -19.05 -7.68
N TYR A 467 1.51 -18.68 -8.25
CA TYR A 467 1.22 -17.30 -8.55
C TYR A 467 0.89 -16.47 -7.29
N ILE A 468 1.73 -15.48 -6.95
CA ILE A 468 1.57 -14.64 -5.75
C ILE A 468 0.92 -13.26 -6.01
N GLY A 469 0.24 -13.11 -7.15
CA GLY A 469 -0.27 -11.82 -7.62
C GLY A 469 -1.75 -11.61 -7.40
N THR A 470 -2.31 -10.64 -8.12
CA THR A 470 -3.76 -10.38 -8.16
C THR A 470 -4.48 -11.39 -9.07
N LEU A 471 -5.74 -11.71 -8.74
CA LEU A 471 -6.65 -12.62 -9.43
C LEU A 471 -6.50 -12.51 -10.94
N GLY A 472 -6.43 -13.66 -11.60
CA GLY A 472 -6.29 -13.75 -13.03
C GLY A 472 -6.68 -15.13 -13.55
N ASP A 473 -6.59 -15.29 -14.86
CA ASP A 473 -6.93 -16.52 -15.54
C ASP A 473 -5.83 -16.88 -16.55
N VAL A 474 -5.76 -18.16 -16.91
CA VAL A 474 -5.02 -18.68 -18.06
C VAL A 474 -6.02 -19.39 -18.97
N LEU A 475 -6.21 -18.88 -20.18
CA LEU A 475 -7.06 -19.52 -21.19
C LEU A 475 -6.22 -20.54 -21.95
N LEU A 476 -6.51 -21.83 -21.73
CA LEU A 476 -5.83 -22.95 -22.37
C LEU A 476 -6.68 -23.52 -23.51
N VAL A 477 -6.01 -23.87 -24.60
CA VAL A 477 -6.60 -24.43 -25.81
C VAL A 477 -5.84 -25.68 -26.22
N VAL A 478 -6.54 -26.76 -26.55
CA VAL A 478 -6.00 -27.86 -27.36
C VAL A 478 -6.45 -27.58 -28.78
N GLU A 479 -5.54 -27.19 -29.67
CA GLU A 479 -5.89 -26.85 -31.05
C GLU A 479 -6.16 -28.09 -31.91
N ALA A 480 -6.71 -27.87 -33.10
CA ALA A 480 -6.81 -28.94 -34.08
C ALA A 480 -5.39 -29.40 -34.49
N ASN A 481 -5.13 -30.69 -34.32
CA ASN A 481 -3.87 -31.44 -34.52
C ASN A 481 -2.90 -31.41 -33.33
N ASP A 482 -3.27 -30.81 -32.18
CA ASP A 482 -2.47 -30.87 -30.95
C ASP A 482 -2.60 -32.21 -30.21
N VAL A 483 -3.49 -33.09 -30.65
CA VAL A 483 -3.60 -34.48 -30.18
C VAL A 483 -2.78 -35.39 -31.09
N TYR A 484 -1.81 -36.09 -30.51
CA TYR A 484 -1.03 -37.10 -31.22
C TYR A 484 -1.56 -38.50 -30.88
N ALA A 485 -2.21 -39.14 -31.85
CA ALA A 485 -2.79 -40.49 -31.73
C ALA A 485 -2.66 -41.27 -33.03
N VAL A 486 -2.59 -42.60 -32.94
CA VAL A 486 -2.57 -43.52 -34.08
C VAL A 486 -3.65 -44.59 -33.93
N GLU A 487 -4.21 -45.08 -35.03
CA GLU A 487 -5.08 -46.26 -35.01
C GLU A 487 -4.27 -47.49 -34.60
N ALA A 488 -4.78 -48.27 -33.64
CA ALA A 488 -4.05 -49.41 -33.07
C ALA A 488 -3.72 -50.51 -34.11
N ASN A 489 -4.58 -50.70 -35.11
CA ASN A 489 -4.45 -51.81 -36.07
C ASN A 489 -3.61 -51.46 -37.30
N THR A 490 -3.71 -50.22 -37.77
CA THR A 490 -3.10 -49.75 -39.03
C THR A 490 -1.87 -48.88 -38.78
N ASN A 491 -1.71 -48.40 -37.54
CA ASN A 491 -0.71 -47.40 -37.15
C ASN A 491 -0.84 -46.09 -37.94
N GLU A 492 -2.03 -45.84 -38.50
CA GLU A 492 -2.37 -44.60 -39.22
C GLU A 492 -2.59 -43.46 -38.23
N SER A 493 -2.01 -42.29 -38.50
CA SER A 493 -2.14 -41.11 -37.64
C SER A 493 -3.57 -40.55 -37.69
N MET A 494 -4.15 -40.30 -36.53
CA MET A 494 -5.53 -39.83 -36.39
C MET A 494 -5.56 -38.29 -36.36
N ARG A 495 -6.52 -37.69 -37.06
CA ARG A 495 -6.79 -36.25 -37.00
C ARG A 495 -7.65 -35.92 -35.77
N SER A 496 -7.37 -34.81 -35.10
CA SER A 496 -8.37 -34.16 -34.24
C SER A 496 -9.05 -33.04 -35.04
N LEU A 497 -10.39 -33.07 -35.14
CA LEU A 497 -11.15 -32.06 -35.88
C LEU A 497 -11.74 -30.98 -34.97
N ALA A 498 -11.74 -31.22 -33.66
CA ALA A 498 -12.24 -30.30 -32.66
C ALA A 498 -11.08 -29.67 -31.88
N SER A 499 -11.23 -28.39 -31.57
CA SER A 499 -10.45 -27.73 -30.54
C SER A 499 -11.20 -27.76 -29.22
N ALA A 500 -10.48 -27.82 -28.11
CA ALA A 500 -11.05 -27.75 -26.78
C ALA A 500 -10.48 -26.54 -26.04
N ILE A 501 -11.31 -25.82 -25.30
CA ILE A 501 -10.92 -24.59 -24.60
C ILE A 501 -11.34 -24.71 -23.14
N GLY A 502 -10.49 -24.27 -22.22
CA GLY A 502 -10.78 -24.19 -20.80
C GLY A 502 -10.03 -23.04 -20.14
N THR A 503 -10.63 -22.45 -19.10
CA THR A 503 -10.03 -21.37 -18.32
C THR A 503 -9.53 -21.91 -16.98
N LEU A 504 -8.22 -21.88 -16.76
CA LEU A 504 -7.61 -22.13 -15.45
C LEU A 504 -7.68 -20.84 -14.63
N SER A 505 -8.44 -20.87 -13.54
CA SER A 505 -8.57 -19.70 -12.66
C SER A 505 -7.45 -19.66 -11.63
N VAL A 506 -6.85 -18.48 -11.46
CA VAL A 506 -5.69 -18.24 -10.61
C VAL A 506 -6.09 -17.31 -9.48
N ALA A 507 -6.12 -17.84 -8.26
CA ALA A 507 -6.51 -17.06 -7.08
C ALA A 507 -5.36 -16.19 -6.56
N ASN A 508 -5.72 -15.19 -5.74
CA ASN A 508 -4.74 -14.40 -5.00
C ASN A 508 -3.95 -15.27 -4.01
N VAL A 509 -2.76 -14.78 -3.65
CA VAL A 509 -2.08 -15.25 -2.44
C VAL A 509 -2.89 -14.87 -1.18
N ASP A 510 -3.04 -15.82 -0.26
CA ASP A 510 -3.61 -15.54 1.05
C ASP A 510 -2.55 -14.83 1.90
N MET A 511 -2.67 -13.51 2.02
CA MET A 511 -1.84 -12.65 2.85
C MET A 511 -2.72 -11.85 3.82
N SER A 512 -2.24 -11.65 5.05
CA SER A 512 -2.95 -10.84 6.04
C SER A 512 -2.01 -9.89 6.76
N LEU A 513 -2.32 -8.58 6.70
CA LEU A 513 -1.72 -7.55 7.55
C LEU A 513 -2.67 -7.29 8.72
N THR A 514 -2.29 -7.81 9.89
CA THR A 514 -3.02 -7.65 11.14
C THR A 514 -2.38 -6.61 12.02
N LYS A 515 -3.19 -5.81 12.69
CA LYS A 515 -2.72 -4.81 13.64
C LYS A 515 -2.57 -5.48 15.01
N VAL A 516 -1.40 -5.29 15.63
CA VAL A 516 -1.07 -5.88 16.94
C VAL A 516 -1.14 -4.84 18.05
N SER A 517 -1.08 -3.55 17.70
CA SER A 517 -1.19 -2.45 18.67
C SER A 517 -2.55 -2.40 19.37
N THR A 518 -2.59 -1.79 20.55
CA THR A 518 -3.74 -1.79 21.47
C THR A 518 -4.78 -0.69 21.23
N GLY A 519 -4.65 0.10 20.16
CA GLY A 519 -5.55 1.22 19.85
C GLY A 519 -4.86 2.59 19.88
N SER A 520 -5.56 3.63 19.40
CA SER A 520 -5.06 5.01 19.36
C SER A 520 -4.67 5.49 20.76
N GLN A 521 -3.60 6.29 20.83
CA GLN A 521 -3.01 6.75 22.08
C GLN A 521 -2.72 8.25 22.06
N THR A 522 -2.82 8.88 23.23
CA THR A 522 -2.26 10.22 23.45
C THR A 522 -1.04 10.06 24.34
N VAL A 523 0.09 10.58 23.86
CA VAL A 523 1.36 10.61 24.58
C VAL A 523 1.76 12.05 24.83
N ALA A 524 2.55 12.24 25.87
CA ALA A 524 3.00 13.56 26.23
C ALA A 524 4.40 13.88 25.65
N PRO A 525 4.81 15.15 25.60
CA PRO A 525 6.13 15.51 25.10
C PRO A 525 7.28 14.83 25.87
N GLY A 526 8.41 14.49 25.25
CA GLY A 526 9.52 13.80 25.92
C GLY A 526 9.30 12.30 26.18
N THR A 527 8.17 11.72 25.78
CA THR A 527 7.91 10.29 25.91
C THR A 527 8.81 9.51 24.95
N SER A 528 9.57 8.57 25.48
CA SER A 528 10.40 7.65 24.70
C SER A 528 9.67 6.35 24.38
N ASN A 529 10.09 5.68 23.31
CA ASN A 529 9.57 4.37 22.89
C ASN A 529 8.07 4.38 22.57
N VAL A 530 7.59 5.45 21.94
CA VAL A 530 6.20 5.59 21.50
C VAL A 530 5.98 4.72 20.27
N GLU A 531 5.17 3.66 20.38
CA GLU A 531 4.85 2.78 19.26
C GLU A 531 3.84 3.44 18.32
N LEU A 532 4.29 3.87 17.14
CA LEU A 532 3.48 4.54 16.12
C LEU A 532 2.79 3.56 15.15
N LEU A 533 3.36 2.37 15.01
CA LEU A 533 2.83 1.29 14.17
C LEU A 533 3.27 -0.05 14.74
N ASN A 534 2.38 -1.05 14.76
CA ASN A 534 2.74 -2.42 15.06
C ASN A 534 1.81 -3.39 14.32
N LEU A 535 2.37 -4.05 13.31
CA LEU A 535 1.67 -4.95 12.42
C LEU A 535 2.35 -6.32 12.40
N LYS A 536 1.53 -7.33 12.11
CA LYS A 536 1.96 -8.69 11.83
C LYS A 536 1.47 -9.09 10.45
N LEU A 537 2.39 -9.47 9.58
CA LEU A 537 2.15 -10.00 8.26
C LEU A 537 2.21 -11.54 8.31
N THR A 538 1.20 -12.21 7.76
CA THR A 538 1.14 -13.68 7.62
C THR A 538 0.83 -14.06 6.18
N SER A 539 1.32 -15.21 5.71
CA SER A 539 0.88 -15.82 4.44
C SER A 539 0.70 -17.33 4.53
N ASN A 540 -0.03 -17.93 3.60
CA ASN A 540 -0.14 -19.38 3.42
C ASN A 540 1.02 -20.00 2.61
N THR A 541 1.80 -19.18 1.90
CA THR A 541 2.91 -19.60 1.04
C THR A 541 4.15 -18.76 1.30
N GLU A 542 5.29 -19.21 0.79
CA GLU A 542 6.56 -18.50 0.93
C GLU A 542 6.80 -17.52 -0.22
N PHE A 543 7.21 -16.29 0.10
CA PHE A 543 7.66 -15.28 -0.88
C PHE A 543 8.58 -14.24 -0.24
N GLU A 544 9.30 -13.49 -1.09
CA GLU A 544 10.12 -12.35 -0.70
C GLU A 544 9.30 -11.05 -0.83
N VAL A 545 9.36 -10.17 0.16
CA VAL A 545 8.92 -8.78 0.03
C VAL A 545 10.13 -7.96 -0.46
N SER A 546 10.07 -7.51 -1.71
CA SER A 546 11.19 -6.85 -2.40
C SER A 546 11.08 -5.32 -2.39
N ASN A 547 9.88 -4.77 -2.16
CA ASN A 547 9.66 -3.32 -2.03
C ASN A 547 8.46 -3.00 -1.13
N TYR A 548 8.61 -2.01 -0.25
CA TYR A 548 7.56 -1.52 0.62
C TYR A 548 7.80 -0.06 1.03
N THR A 549 6.72 0.60 1.42
CA THR A 549 6.73 1.99 1.89
C THR A 549 6.19 2.07 3.30
N ILE A 550 6.81 2.91 4.11
CA ILE A 550 6.28 3.34 5.41
C ILE A 550 6.18 4.85 5.37
N LYS A 551 5.01 5.38 5.68
CA LYS A 551 4.77 6.82 5.62
C LYS A 551 3.81 7.28 6.71
N PHE A 552 3.86 8.55 7.03
CA PHE A 552 2.72 9.19 7.68
C PHE A 552 1.59 9.42 6.65
N ASN A 553 0.35 9.38 7.10
CA ASN A 553 -0.82 9.54 6.24
C ASN A 553 -1.04 10.97 5.76
N ASP A 554 -0.69 11.95 6.60
CA ASP A 554 -0.65 13.36 6.22
C ASP A 554 0.77 13.74 5.79
N ILE A 555 0.90 14.79 4.98
CA ILE A 555 2.18 15.32 4.47
C ILE A 555 2.38 16.71 5.06
N GLY A 556 3.43 16.90 5.89
CA GLY A 556 3.66 18.11 6.71
C GLY A 556 4.84 17.92 7.68
N GLU A 557 5.15 18.89 8.55
CA GLU A 557 6.28 18.85 9.51
C GLU A 557 6.14 17.76 10.63
N LEU A 558 5.85 16.51 10.27
CA LEU A 558 5.39 15.47 11.19
C LEU A 558 6.51 14.91 12.06
N LEU A 559 7.72 14.84 11.53
CA LEU A 559 8.88 14.39 12.28
C LEU A 559 9.41 15.45 13.26
N THR A 560 9.02 16.72 13.14
CA THR A 560 9.60 17.81 13.95
C THR A 560 9.33 17.68 15.45
N ASN A 561 8.31 16.92 15.84
CA ASN A 561 7.99 16.62 17.23
C ASN A 561 8.75 15.42 17.81
N PHE A 562 9.53 14.71 17.00
CA PHE A 562 10.36 13.59 17.41
C PHE A 562 11.82 14.01 17.55
N ILE A 563 12.55 13.40 18.49
CA ILE A 563 13.97 13.64 18.73
C ILE A 563 14.74 13.43 17.42
N ASP A 564 15.68 14.33 17.12
CA ASP A 564 16.47 14.36 15.89
C ASP A 564 15.66 14.41 14.58
N ASN A 565 14.36 14.71 14.68
CA ASN A 565 13.40 14.61 13.59
C ASN A 565 13.38 13.21 12.96
N GLU A 566 13.45 12.17 13.82
CA GLU A 566 13.60 10.79 13.40
C GLU A 566 12.64 9.85 14.14
N VAL A 567 12.20 8.80 13.45
CA VAL A 567 11.58 7.61 14.07
C VAL A 567 12.31 6.35 13.62
N THR A 568 12.31 5.32 14.47
CA THR A 568 12.94 4.04 14.18
C THR A 568 11.91 3.03 13.68
N VAL A 569 12.15 2.46 12.51
CA VAL A 569 11.37 1.37 11.92
C VAL A 569 12.04 0.04 12.26
N TYR A 570 11.28 -0.96 12.65
CA TYR A 570 11.75 -2.33 12.87
C TYR A 570 11.04 -3.29 11.92
N ILE A 571 11.79 -4.05 11.12
CA ILE A 571 11.28 -5.13 10.28
C ILE A 571 11.96 -6.43 10.73
N ASN A 572 11.19 -7.36 11.30
CA ASN A 572 11.72 -8.58 11.90
C ASN A 572 12.86 -8.36 12.91
N GLY A 573 12.81 -7.22 13.61
CA GLY A 573 13.81 -6.83 14.60
C GLY A 573 15.03 -6.09 14.05
N ILE A 574 15.17 -5.95 12.72
CA ILE A 574 16.19 -5.09 12.10
C ILE A 574 15.68 -3.65 12.11
N ASP A 575 16.48 -2.73 12.63
CA ASP A 575 16.15 -1.32 12.77
C ASP A 575 16.61 -0.45 11.58
N TYR A 576 15.78 0.54 11.24
CA TYR A 576 16.03 1.54 10.20
C TYR A 576 15.67 2.92 10.72
N SER A 577 16.46 3.91 10.31
CA SER A 577 16.21 5.32 10.57
C SER A 577 15.25 5.90 9.53
N MET A 578 14.19 6.57 9.98
CA MET A 578 13.29 7.36 9.14
C MET A 578 13.38 8.84 9.52
N THR A 579 14.03 9.63 8.66
CA THR A 579 14.24 11.08 8.84
C THR A 579 13.39 11.94 7.91
N THR A 580 12.55 11.32 7.07
CA THR A 580 11.60 11.96 6.16
C THR A 580 10.19 11.40 6.38
N ASP A 581 9.14 12.16 6.03
CA ASP A 581 7.73 11.74 6.25
C ASP A 581 7.34 10.43 5.56
N THR A 582 8.15 10.02 4.58
CA THR A 582 8.05 8.72 3.90
C THR A 582 9.43 8.09 3.85
N LEU A 583 9.51 6.82 4.23
CA LEU A 583 10.62 5.92 3.97
C LEU A 583 10.19 4.88 2.94
N THR A 584 11.00 4.73 1.88
CA THR A 584 10.83 3.70 0.86
C THR A 584 12.04 2.79 0.90
N LEU A 585 11.82 1.50 1.13
CA LEU A 585 12.88 0.48 1.13
C LEU A 585 12.68 -0.41 -0.10
N SER A 586 13.73 -0.52 -0.94
CA SER A 586 13.65 -1.13 -2.27
C SER A 586 14.83 -2.06 -2.57
N ALA A 587 14.61 -2.95 -3.53
CA ALA A 587 15.24 -4.22 -3.92
C ALA A 587 16.77 -4.48 -3.79
N SER A 588 17.59 -3.65 -3.15
CA SER A 588 19.03 -3.95 -2.95
C SER A 588 19.53 -3.86 -1.50
N SER A 589 18.81 -3.20 -0.58
CA SER A 589 19.29 -3.07 0.81
C SER A 589 18.53 -3.95 1.80
N ASP A 590 17.19 -4.01 1.74
CA ASP A 590 16.38 -4.62 2.81
C ASP A 590 15.19 -5.42 2.27
N ARG A 591 15.43 -6.71 2.07
CA ARG A 591 14.44 -7.72 1.69
C ARG A 591 14.12 -8.57 2.91
N PHE A 592 12.88 -9.03 3.03
CA PHE A 592 12.53 -10.03 4.03
C PHE A 592 11.61 -11.08 3.44
N PHE A 593 11.73 -12.29 3.95
CA PHE A 593 10.93 -13.45 3.55
C PHE A 593 9.77 -13.63 4.51
N ILE A 594 8.69 -14.21 3.99
CA ILE A 594 7.56 -14.65 4.78
C ILE A 594 7.13 -16.02 4.32
N ASP A 595 6.76 -16.89 5.27
CA ASP A 595 6.17 -18.19 5.02
C ASP A 595 5.05 -18.50 6.02
N LYS A 596 4.45 -19.68 5.89
CA LYS A 596 3.32 -20.14 6.73
C LYS A 596 3.63 -20.20 8.23
N ASN A 597 4.88 -20.47 8.59
CA ASN A 597 5.33 -20.71 9.95
C ASN A 597 6.01 -19.48 10.56
N ASN A 598 6.54 -18.58 9.73
CA ASN A 598 7.32 -17.42 10.13
C ASN A 598 6.65 -16.10 9.71
N PRO A 599 5.74 -15.55 10.55
CA PRO A 599 5.12 -14.26 10.27
C PRO A 599 6.13 -13.12 10.43
N ALA A 600 6.03 -12.10 9.58
CA ALA A 600 6.86 -10.91 9.70
C ALA A 600 6.25 -9.89 10.67
N THR A 601 7.10 -9.20 11.41
CA THR A 601 6.74 -8.13 12.34
C THR A 601 7.22 -6.79 11.82
N ILE A 602 6.31 -5.80 11.80
CA ILE A 602 6.57 -4.45 11.32
C ILE A 602 6.22 -3.50 12.45
N ARG A 603 7.20 -2.79 12.99
CA ARG A 603 7.03 -1.88 14.12
C ARG A 603 7.63 -0.53 13.80
N VAL A 604 7.02 0.56 14.25
CA VAL A 604 7.63 1.89 14.18
C VAL A 604 7.56 2.53 15.56
N VAL A 605 8.68 3.06 16.01
CA VAL A 605 8.86 3.60 17.35
C VAL A 605 9.46 5.00 17.25
N GLY A 606 8.85 5.97 17.91
CA GLY A 606 9.35 7.35 17.99
C GLY A 606 9.69 7.76 19.42
N HIS A 607 10.55 8.77 19.55
CA HIS A 607 10.83 9.45 20.82
C HIS A 607 10.39 10.90 20.69
N THR A 608 9.41 11.36 21.47
CA THR A 608 8.91 12.72 21.35
C THR A 608 9.86 13.72 22.02
N LYS A 609 10.02 14.92 21.46
CA LYS A 609 10.80 16.00 22.08
C LYS A 609 10.12 16.49 23.36
N SER A 610 10.91 16.88 24.35
CA SER A 610 10.39 17.53 25.57
C SER A 610 9.71 18.87 25.29
N VAL A 611 10.12 19.56 24.22
CA VAL A 611 9.48 20.78 23.72
C VAL A 611 9.18 20.56 22.23
N PRO A 612 7.97 20.11 21.88
CA PRO A 612 7.60 19.83 20.50
C PRO A 612 7.37 21.14 19.74
N ALA A 613 7.59 21.13 18.43
CA ALA A 613 7.38 22.29 17.57
C ALA A 613 5.91 22.68 17.47
N VAL A 614 5.00 21.68 17.48
CA VAL A 614 3.55 21.87 17.41
C VAL A 614 2.86 20.99 18.45
N LEU A 615 1.91 21.53 19.22
CA LEU A 615 1.15 20.78 20.23
C LEU A 615 -0.22 20.35 19.71
N GLY A 616 -0.66 19.15 20.08
CA GLY A 616 -1.99 18.61 19.72
C GLY A 616 -2.02 17.88 18.38
N GLU A 617 -0.89 17.75 17.70
CA GLU A 617 -0.78 17.04 16.41
C GLU A 617 -1.01 15.53 16.58
N SER A 618 -1.67 14.95 15.58
CA SER A 618 -2.01 13.52 15.54
C SER A 618 -1.31 12.85 14.36
N TYR A 619 -0.62 11.75 14.67
CA TYR A 619 0.19 10.98 13.74
C TYR A 619 -0.49 9.65 13.45
N GLN A 620 -0.64 9.31 12.17
CA GLN A 620 -1.04 7.95 11.78
C GLN A 620 -0.10 7.48 10.68
N MET A 621 0.46 6.29 10.86
CA MET A 621 1.37 5.68 9.91
C MET A 621 0.66 4.68 9.00
N ASN A 622 1.18 4.49 7.80
CA ASN A 622 0.77 3.48 6.85
C ASN A 622 1.98 2.64 6.44
N PHE A 623 1.80 1.34 6.42
CA PHE A 623 2.71 0.40 5.77
C PHE A 623 2.02 -0.15 4.54
N ALA A 624 2.73 -0.16 3.41
CA ALA A 624 2.25 -0.74 2.16
C ALA A 624 3.34 -1.58 1.50
N ILE A 625 2.98 -2.78 1.07
CA ILE A 625 3.83 -3.63 0.23
C ILE A 625 3.57 -3.22 -1.21
N THR A 626 4.63 -2.91 -1.95
CA THR A 626 4.54 -2.45 -3.34
C THR A 626 5.07 -3.47 -4.32
N GLU A 627 5.94 -4.39 -3.88
CA GLU A 627 6.45 -5.49 -4.70
C GLU A 627 6.76 -6.74 -3.86
N VAL A 628 6.37 -7.90 -4.40
CA VAL A 628 6.77 -9.22 -3.89
C VAL A 628 7.46 -10.01 -4.99
N LYS A 629 8.30 -10.97 -4.61
CA LYS A 629 8.99 -11.87 -5.52
C LYS A 629 8.74 -13.31 -5.11
N ASN A 630 8.36 -14.12 -6.09
CA ASN A 630 8.21 -15.55 -5.91
C ASN A 630 9.60 -16.19 -5.82
N ILE A 631 9.81 -17.04 -4.82
CA ILE A 631 11.12 -17.65 -4.56
C ILE A 631 11.42 -18.87 -5.43
N GLU A 632 10.39 -19.54 -5.97
CA GLU A 632 10.53 -20.72 -6.84
C GLU A 632 10.94 -20.34 -8.25
N ASN A 633 10.29 -19.34 -8.86
CA ASN A 633 10.54 -18.94 -10.26
C ASN A 633 11.20 -17.56 -10.40
N GLY A 634 11.36 -16.81 -9.31
CA GLY A 634 11.99 -15.49 -9.32
C GLY A 634 11.11 -14.36 -9.86
N ASN A 635 9.87 -14.63 -10.25
CA ASN A 635 8.98 -13.63 -10.83
C ASN A 635 8.54 -12.59 -9.78
N THR A 636 8.61 -11.32 -10.17
CA THR A 636 8.23 -10.18 -9.33
C THR A 636 6.84 -9.67 -9.68
N ILE A 637 6.07 -9.27 -8.68
CA ILE A 637 4.75 -8.69 -8.85
C ILE A 637 4.73 -7.34 -8.14
N GLY A 638 4.65 -6.27 -8.93
CA GLY A 638 4.54 -4.90 -8.45
C GLY A 638 3.09 -4.41 -8.31
N ALA A 639 2.93 -3.17 -7.85
CA ALA A 639 1.64 -2.45 -7.76
C ALA A 639 0.57 -3.15 -6.92
N LEU A 640 0.99 -3.79 -5.82
CA LEU A 640 0.09 -4.44 -4.88
C LEU A 640 -0.71 -3.42 -4.05
N THR A 641 -1.94 -3.80 -3.66
CA THR A 641 -2.82 -2.99 -2.81
C THR A 641 -2.79 -3.40 -1.33
N TYR A 642 -1.79 -4.17 -0.90
CA TYR A 642 -1.63 -4.58 0.50
C TYR A 642 -1.07 -3.43 1.34
N ASN A 643 -1.98 -2.66 1.94
CA ASN A 643 -1.63 -1.58 2.85
C ASN A 643 -2.46 -1.64 4.14
N LYS A 644 -1.90 -1.08 5.21
CA LYS A 644 -2.57 -0.99 6.50
C LYS A 644 -2.16 0.28 7.24
N ASN A 645 -3.16 1.01 7.72
CA ASN A 645 -2.96 2.10 8.65
C ASN A 645 -2.75 1.58 10.08
N GLY A 646 -1.84 2.23 10.80
CA GLY A 646 -1.58 2.05 12.21
C GLY A 646 -2.64 2.67 13.10
N ASP A 647 -2.30 2.83 14.37
CA ASP A 647 -3.07 3.63 15.32
C ASP A 647 -2.77 5.11 15.15
N THR A 648 -3.70 5.96 15.61
CA THR A 648 -3.42 7.39 15.74
C THR A 648 -2.70 7.63 17.06
N THR A 649 -1.53 8.26 16.99
CA THR A 649 -0.77 8.74 18.15
C THR A 649 -0.87 10.26 18.19
N THR A 650 -1.41 10.84 19.26
CA THR A 650 -1.46 12.30 19.45
C THR A 650 -0.37 12.73 20.42
N VAL A 651 0.45 13.72 20.05
CA VAL A 651 1.40 14.35 20.97
C VAL A 651 0.77 15.62 21.52
N ASN A 652 0.40 15.61 22.79
CA ASN A 652 -0.27 16.75 23.42
C ASN A 652 0.27 16.98 24.83
N VAL A 653 0.21 18.23 25.30
CA VAL A 653 0.38 18.50 26.74
C VAL A 653 -0.66 17.70 27.51
N GLY A 654 -0.29 17.28 28.72
CA GLY A 654 -1.23 16.59 29.58
C GLY A 654 -2.53 17.38 29.76
N SER A 655 -3.60 16.70 30.14
CA SER A 655 -4.82 17.32 30.63
C SER A 655 -5.26 16.68 31.94
N TYR A 656 -5.93 17.46 32.79
CA TYR A 656 -6.57 16.99 34.00
C TYR A 656 -8.02 17.41 34.02
N THR A 657 -8.85 16.61 34.67
CA THR A 657 -10.22 16.94 35.00
C THR A 657 -10.37 17.12 36.50
N VAL A 658 -11.20 18.08 36.88
CA VAL A 658 -11.61 18.29 38.27
C VAL A 658 -13.10 18.01 38.34
N THR A 659 -13.50 17.15 39.25
CA THR A 659 -14.89 16.73 39.39
C THR A 659 -15.34 16.80 40.85
N LYS A 660 -16.62 17.06 41.05
CA LYS A 660 -17.25 16.91 42.36
C LYS A 660 -17.36 15.42 42.70
N PRO A 661 -17.07 15.00 43.95
CA PRO A 661 -17.33 13.63 44.40
C PRO A 661 -18.80 13.23 44.26
N SER A 662 -19.06 11.95 44.00
CA SER A 662 -20.41 11.41 43.79
C SER A 662 -21.31 11.51 45.02
N THR A 663 -20.73 11.60 46.21
CA THR A 663 -21.41 11.83 47.48
C THR A 663 -20.75 13.01 48.21
N LEU A 664 -21.55 13.94 48.70
CA LEU A 664 -21.10 15.01 49.60
C LEU A 664 -21.82 14.90 50.93
N PRO A 665 -21.22 15.39 52.03
CA PRO A 665 -21.93 15.54 53.29
C PRO A 665 -23.19 16.39 53.16
N ASN A 666 -24.28 15.92 53.76
CA ASN A 666 -25.58 16.60 53.75
C ASN A 666 -25.69 17.65 54.88
N ASN A 667 -24.75 17.71 55.83
CA ASN A 667 -24.74 18.68 56.94
C ASN A 667 -24.81 20.12 56.44
N LYS A 668 -25.67 20.93 57.06
CA LYS A 668 -25.76 22.37 56.79
C LYS A 668 -24.85 23.18 57.71
N THR A 669 -24.40 22.55 58.79
CA THR A 669 -23.64 23.16 59.87
C THR A 669 -22.29 22.48 60.06
N VAL A 670 -21.32 23.25 60.57
CA VAL A 670 -19.98 22.81 60.98
C VAL A 670 -19.72 23.30 62.39
N MET A 671 -18.94 22.56 63.17
CA MET A 671 -18.84 22.78 64.61
C MET A 671 -17.64 23.69 64.92
N GLU A 672 -17.84 24.75 65.70
CA GLU A 672 -16.76 25.59 66.23
C GLU A 672 -15.72 24.72 66.97
N GLY A 673 -14.47 25.19 67.01
CA GLY A 673 -13.38 24.48 67.68
C GLY A 673 -13.02 23.11 67.10
N SER A 674 -13.58 22.75 65.94
CA SER A 674 -13.37 21.46 65.29
C SER A 674 -12.78 21.58 63.90
N ASP A 675 -12.11 20.50 63.49
CA ASP A 675 -11.71 20.28 62.11
C ASP A 675 -12.93 19.99 61.25
N SER A 676 -13.20 20.87 60.29
CA SER A 676 -14.34 20.76 59.38
C SER A 676 -13.88 20.73 57.93
N ASP A 677 -14.29 19.68 57.21
CA ASP A 677 -14.01 19.49 55.78
C ASP A 677 -15.05 20.26 54.94
N LEU A 678 -14.61 21.35 54.30
CA LEU A 678 -15.50 22.36 53.67
C LEU A 678 -15.60 22.25 52.15
N VAL A 679 -14.54 21.76 51.48
CA VAL A 679 -14.53 21.59 50.02
C VAL A 679 -14.02 20.21 49.67
N TYR A 680 -14.67 19.54 48.72
CA TYR A 680 -14.27 18.23 48.23
C TYR A 680 -14.17 18.28 46.71
N PHE A 681 -13.06 17.79 46.18
CA PHE A 681 -12.85 17.70 44.74
C PHE A 681 -11.99 16.48 44.40
N ASN A 682 -12.30 15.87 43.27
CA ASN A 682 -11.54 14.77 42.70
C ASN A 682 -10.76 15.29 41.51
N MET A 683 -9.46 14.99 41.45
CA MET A 683 -8.64 15.25 40.27
C MET A 683 -8.31 13.95 39.56
N LYS A 684 -8.38 13.95 38.22
CA LYS A 684 -7.97 12.82 37.38
C LYS A 684 -7.10 13.33 36.24
N ALA A 685 -5.91 12.76 36.10
CA ALA A 685 -5.08 12.99 34.92
C ALA A 685 -5.59 12.11 33.77
N ALA A 686 -5.81 12.68 32.58
CA ALA A 686 -6.44 11.98 31.47
C ALA A 686 -5.44 11.44 30.43
N ALA A 687 -4.37 12.20 30.15
CA ALA A 687 -3.41 11.84 29.10
C ALA A 687 -2.23 11.00 29.63
N GLU A 688 -1.66 11.38 30.77
CA GLU A 688 -0.43 10.82 31.35
C GLU A 688 -0.43 10.98 32.89
N ASN A 689 0.59 10.45 33.57
CA ASN A 689 0.83 10.77 34.98
C ASN A 689 1.28 12.23 35.13
N GLN A 690 0.70 12.95 36.09
CA GLN A 690 0.96 14.37 36.34
C GLN A 690 1.31 14.61 37.81
N VAL A 691 1.71 15.84 38.14
CA VAL A 691 2.02 16.27 39.51
C VAL A 691 1.27 17.55 39.80
N LEU A 692 0.44 17.52 40.85
CA LEU A 692 -0.16 18.71 41.44
C LEU A 692 0.89 19.41 42.32
N LYS A 693 1.10 20.69 42.08
CA LYS A 693 2.08 21.55 42.76
C LYS A 693 1.43 22.66 43.59
N ALA A 694 0.28 23.16 43.15
CA ALA A 694 -0.46 24.17 43.91
C ALA A 694 -1.97 24.04 43.76
N VAL A 695 -2.70 24.45 44.81
CA VAL A 695 -4.16 24.59 44.82
C VAL A 695 -4.49 25.98 45.40
N THR A 696 -5.25 26.77 44.66
CA THR A 696 -5.69 28.10 45.12
C THR A 696 -7.12 28.03 45.63
N VAL A 697 -7.34 28.55 46.85
CA VAL A 697 -8.64 28.56 47.52
C VAL A 697 -9.03 29.99 47.89
N THR A 698 -10.28 30.34 47.64
CA THR A 698 -10.84 31.67 47.89
C THR A 698 -12.09 31.54 48.76
N SER A 699 -12.30 32.48 49.69
CA SER A 699 -13.59 32.67 50.36
C SER A 699 -14.63 33.14 49.35
N ALA A 700 -15.63 32.32 49.05
CA ALA A 700 -16.63 32.61 48.03
C ALA A 700 -17.58 33.76 48.42
N LEU A 701 -17.74 34.03 49.72
CA LEU A 701 -18.58 35.11 50.26
C LEU A 701 -17.79 36.40 50.56
N GLY A 702 -16.48 36.41 50.29
CA GLY A 702 -15.58 37.48 50.70
C GLY A 702 -15.13 37.36 52.17
N GLY A 703 -14.31 38.31 52.63
CA GLY A 703 -13.73 38.28 53.97
C GLY A 703 -12.49 37.39 54.09
N ASN A 704 -11.76 37.56 55.19
CA ASN A 704 -10.52 36.83 55.46
C ASN A 704 -10.82 35.50 56.18
N PHE A 705 -9.96 34.49 55.98
CA PHE A 705 -10.12 33.18 56.60
C PHE A 705 -9.86 33.20 58.11
N ASP A 706 -8.98 34.08 58.58
CA ASP A 706 -8.64 34.26 59.99
C ASP A 706 -9.82 34.74 60.86
N VAL A 707 -10.94 35.16 60.26
CA VAL A 707 -12.16 35.51 61.02
C VAL A 707 -12.77 34.27 61.69
N TYR A 708 -12.71 33.10 61.04
CA TYR A 708 -13.40 31.89 61.51
C TYR A 708 -12.52 30.64 61.60
N ALA A 709 -11.30 30.67 61.04
CA ALA A 709 -10.38 29.55 61.06
C ALA A 709 -9.03 29.93 61.68
N THR A 710 -8.41 28.97 62.37
CA THR A 710 -7.01 29.05 62.84
C THR A 710 -6.06 28.34 61.88
N GLU A 711 -6.57 27.45 61.05
CA GLU A 711 -5.79 26.67 60.11
C GLU A 711 -6.62 26.34 58.87
N LEU A 712 -6.00 26.39 57.69
CA LEU A 712 -6.52 25.74 56.49
C LEU A 712 -5.56 24.65 56.04
N THR A 713 -6.10 23.46 55.76
CA THR A 713 -5.31 22.30 55.39
C THR A 713 -5.84 21.62 54.13
N LEU A 714 -4.96 21.44 53.15
CA LEU A 714 -5.20 20.60 51.99
C LEU A 714 -4.94 19.15 52.40
N MET A 715 -5.96 18.31 52.29
CA MET A 715 -5.94 16.89 52.62
C MET A 715 -6.01 16.04 51.35
N GLN A 716 -5.33 14.89 51.37
CA GLN A 716 -5.50 13.81 50.40
C GLN A 716 -5.90 12.53 51.14
N GLY A 717 -7.20 12.18 51.08
CA GLY A 717 -7.77 11.21 52.02
C GLY A 717 -7.54 11.65 53.47
N ASN A 718 -6.86 10.82 54.27
CA ASN A 718 -6.56 11.13 55.67
C ASN A 718 -5.17 11.76 55.87
N SER A 719 -4.41 12.01 54.80
CA SER A 719 -3.05 12.55 54.88
C SER A 719 -3.04 14.05 54.62
N ILE A 720 -2.33 14.79 55.48
CA ILE A 720 -2.08 16.22 55.29
C ILE A 720 -1.14 16.41 54.09
N VAL A 721 -1.53 17.26 53.16
CA VAL A 721 -0.70 17.66 52.01
C VAL A 721 0.09 18.90 52.33
N LYS A 722 -0.62 19.95 52.80
CA LYS A 722 -0.06 21.25 53.12
C LYS A 722 -1.02 21.96 54.07
N THR A 723 -0.45 22.69 55.02
CA THR A 723 -1.14 23.50 56.01
C THR A 723 -0.77 24.97 55.81
N ILE A 724 -1.74 25.86 56.04
CA ILE A 724 -1.57 27.30 56.12
C ILE A 724 -2.07 27.72 57.51
N ASP A 725 -1.15 28.26 58.31
CA ASP A 725 -1.40 28.66 59.69
C ASP A 725 -2.09 30.03 59.76
N GLU A 726 -2.70 30.32 60.91
CA GLU A 726 -3.48 31.54 61.17
C GLU A 726 -2.78 32.85 60.74
N ALA A 727 -1.45 32.93 60.90
CA ALA A 727 -0.66 34.11 60.55
C ALA A 727 -0.78 34.50 59.07
N ASP A 728 -1.05 33.54 58.20
CA ASP A 728 -1.18 33.72 56.74
C ASP A 728 -2.64 33.71 56.26
N LEU A 729 -3.61 33.61 57.18
CA LEU A 729 -5.05 33.54 56.88
C LEU A 729 -5.76 34.90 56.85
N GLY A 730 -5.03 36.00 57.09
CA GLY A 730 -5.52 37.39 57.01
C GLY A 730 -5.84 37.91 55.60
N VAL A 731 -6.23 37.01 54.69
CA VAL A 731 -6.52 37.27 53.28
C VAL A 731 -7.76 36.49 52.83
N ALA A 732 -8.39 36.90 51.72
CA ALA A 732 -9.56 36.21 51.16
C ALA A 732 -9.20 35.08 50.18
N THR A 733 -7.94 35.00 49.74
CA THR A 733 -7.42 33.97 48.83
C THR A 733 -6.07 33.48 49.32
N VAL A 734 -5.92 32.16 49.43
CA VAL A 734 -4.68 31.49 49.79
C VAL A 734 -4.29 30.47 48.72
N THR A 735 -3.00 30.22 48.57
CA THR A 735 -2.49 29.18 47.66
C THR A 735 -1.71 28.16 48.47
N PHE A 736 -2.19 26.92 48.51
CA PHE A 736 -1.38 25.80 48.94
C PHE A 736 -0.32 25.57 47.87
N ASN A 737 0.96 25.74 48.20
CA ASN A 737 2.10 25.52 47.30
C ASN A 737 3.22 24.75 48.04
N ASP A 738 4.38 24.64 47.40
CA ASP A 738 5.56 23.94 47.94
C ASP A 738 5.28 22.48 48.30
N PHE A 739 4.44 21.81 47.52
CA PHE A 739 4.21 20.38 47.63
C PHE A 739 4.29 19.69 46.27
N SER A 740 4.24 18.37 46.27
CA SER A 740 4.11 17.58 45.04
C SER A 740 3.24 16.37 45.33
N ARG A 741 2.17 16.21 44.55
CA ARG A 741 1.28 15.04 44.62
C ARG A 741 1.09 14.44 43.24
N ASN A 742 1.43 13.17 43.11
CA ASN A 742 1.29 12.44 41.85
C ASN A 742 -0.20 12.20 41.56
N LEU A 743 -0.60 12.52 40.34
CA LEU A 743 -1.88 12.17 39.75
C LEU A 743 -1.62 11.05 38.75
N THR A 744 -2.02 9.84 39.08
CA THR A 744 -1.89 8.70 38.16
C THR A 744 -2.92 8.84 37.05
N LYS A 745 -2.51 8.55 35.81
CA LYS A 745 -3.41 8.52 34.65
C LYS A 745 -4.63 7.65 34.96
N ASP A 746 -5.78 8.18 34.58
CA ASP A 746 -7.10 7.57 34.71
C ASP A 746 -7.60 7.31 36.13
N ALA A 747 -6.77 7.51 37.15
CA ALA A 747 -7.15 7.38 38.55
C ALA A 747 -7.76 8.68 39.07
N SER A 748 -8.90 8.56 39.75
CA SER A 748 -9.52 9.66 40.49
C SER A 748 -8.86 9.79 41.87
N VAL A 749 -8.24 10.93 42.14
CA VAL A 749 -7.57 11.24 43.40
C VAL A 749 -8.41 12.25 44.18
N PRO A 750 -8.93 11.89 45.37
CA PRO A 750 -9.75 12.78 46.17
C PRO A 750 -8.89 13.74 47.00
N PHE A 751 -9.30 15.00 47.03
CA PHE A 751 -8.76 16.05 47.88
C PHE A 751 -9.87 16.76 48.63
N THR A 752 -9.51 17.25 49.81
CA THR A 752 -10.40 17.99 50.69
C THR A 752 -9.70 19.24 51.21
N ILE A 753 -10.42 20.36 51.32
CA ILE A 753 -9.97 21.52 52.08
C ILE A 753 -10.65 21.48 53.43
N ARG A 754 -9.82 21.35 54.47
CA ARG A 754 -10.21 21.36 55.87
C ARG A 754 -9.92 22.72 56.48
N ALA A 755 -10.84 23.21 57.29
CA ALA A 755 -10.60 24.35 58.17
C ALA A 755 -10.66 23.88 59.63
N THR A 756 -9.68 24.26 60.43
CA THR A 756 -9.79 24.18 61.89
C THR A 756 -10.49 25.44 62.35
N LEU A 757 -11.74 25.30 62.81
CA LEU A 757 -12.58 26.43 63.16
C LEU A 757 -12.21 27.01 64.51
N LYS A 758 -12.31 28.34 64.65
CA LYS A 758 -12.16 29.04 65.92
C LYS A 758 -13.25 28.58 66.90
N ASP A 759 -12.95 28.71 68.20
CA ASP A 759 -13.86 28.40 69.30
C ASP A 759 -14.00 29.63 70.21
N GLY A 760 -15.15 29.78 70.83
CA GLY A 760 -15.36 30.76 71.90
C GLY A 760 -15.73 32.16 71.45
N ASP A 761 -16.10 32.36 70.18
CA ASP A 761 -16.62 33.65 69.69
C ASP A 761 -18.04 33.50 69.13
N VAL A 762 -19.02 33.86 69.97
CA VAL A 762 -20.45 33.80 69.64
C VAL A 762 -20.82 34.57 68.37
N THR A 763 -20.03 35.59 67.99
CA THR A 763 -20.33 36.43 66.82
C THR A 763 -20.08 35.72 65.50
N THR A 764 -19.20 34.71 65.50
CA THR A 764 -18.93 33.86 64.33
C THR A 764 -19.95 32.73 64.18
N LEU A 765 -20.75 32.45 65.21
CA LEU A 765 -21.77 31.42 65.15
C LEU A 765 -22.96 31.86 64.28
N GLY A 766 -23.51 30.92 63.53
CA GLY A 766 -24.56 31.13 62.54
C GLY A 766 -24.09 31.77 61.23
N ASP A 767 -22.86 32.32 61.19
CA ASP A 767 -22.29 32.89 59.97
C ASP A 767 -22.15 31.81 58.90
N ILE A 768 -22.46 32.22 57.67
CA ILE A 768 -22.33 31.36 56.50
C ILE A 768 -20.90 31.48 55.99
N ILE A 769 -20.19 30.35 55.95
CA ILE A 769 -18.91 30.22 55.28
C ILE A 769 -19.07 29.39 54.01
N GLN A 770 -18.38 29.79 52.95
CA GLN A 770 -18.32 29.03 51.71
C GLN A 770 -16.95 29.24 51.09
N LEU A 771 -16.24 28.14 50.86
CA LEU A 771 -14.94 28.16 50.21
C LEU A 771 -15.09 27.68 48.76
N GLN A 772 -14.28 28.21 47.87
CA GLN A 772 -14.16 27.73 46.50
C GLN A 772 -12.70 27.52 46.14
N VAL A 773 -12.40 26.39 45.50
CA VAL A 773 -11.15 26.29 44.75
C VAL A 773 -11.27 27.21 43.54
N THR A 774 -10.17 27.83 43.09
CA THR A 774 -10.18 28.78 41.96
C THR A 774 -9.13 28.48 40.92
N ASP A 775 -8.03 27.82 41.30
CA ASP A 775 -6.94 27.51 40.38
C ASP A 775 -6.11 26.30 40.84
N PHE A 776 -5.36 25.71 39.91
CA PHE A 776 -4.44 24.61 40.14
C PHE A 776 -3.15 24.79 39.32
N ASP A 777 -2.00 24.56 39.95
CA ASP A 777 -0.74 24.36 39.21
C ASP A 777 -0.53 22.85 39.05
N VAL A 778 -0.82 22.34 37.85
CA VAL A 778 -0.58 20.96 37.46
C VAL A 778 0.53 20.92 36.43
N ARG A 779 1.53 20.09 36.70
CA ARG A 779 2.70 19.91 35.85
C ARG A 779 2.82 18.46 35.44
N ARG A 780 3.65 18.23 34.43
CA ARG A 780 3.99 16.90 33.97
C ARG A 780 4.92 16.20 34.97
N ALA A 781 4.74 14.90 35.20
CA ALA A 781 5.53 14.17 36.20
C ALA A 781 7.02 14.01 35.83
N ALA A 782 7.35 14.07 34.54
CA ALA A 782 8.69 13.81 34.02
C ALA A 782 9.46 15.08 33.57
N ALA A 783 8.99 16.27 33.92
CA ALA A 783 9.61 17.51 33.43
C ALA A 783 11.06 17.66 33.94
N ILE A 784 12.01 17.79 33.01
CA ILE A 784 13.36 18.26 33.29
C ILE A 784 13.27 19.79 33.42
N GLY A 785 13.06 20.27 34.63
CA GLY A 785 12.86 21.70 34.92
C GLY A 785 11.38 22.07 35.09
N ASP A 786 11.12 23.00 35.99
CA ASP A 786 9.81 23.40 36.52
C ASP A 786 8.85 24.09 35.51
N ALA A 787 9.01 23.92 34.20
CA ALA A 787 8.54 24.90 33.22
C ALA A 787 7.30 24.53 32.37
N GLU A 788 6.80 23.28 32.37
CA GLU A 788 5.73 22.89 31.42
C GLU A 788 4.36 22.73 32.10
N LEU A 789 3.53 23.78 31.95
CA LEU A 789 2.15 23.85 32.44
C LEU A 789 1.21 22.97 31.61
N VAL A 790 0.31 22.27 32.28
CA VAL A 790 -0.71 21.37 31.69
C VAL A 790 -1.96 22.17 31.33
N THR A 791 -2.62 21.90 30.20
CA THR A 791 -3.84 22.63 29.79
C THR A 791 -5.04 22.29 30.68
N THR A 792 -5.70 23.32 31.21
CA THR A 792 -6.89 23.26 32.06
C THR A 792 -8.11 22.78 31.26
N SER A 793 -8.88 21.81 31.79
CA SER A 793 -10.26 21.56 31.32
C SER A 793 -11.27 22.13 32.31
N VAL A 794 -12.50 22.41 31.82
CA VAL A 794 -13.56 23.21 32.46
C VAL A 794 -13.57 23.07 33.99
N PHE A 795 -13.17 24.15 34.65
CA PHE A 795 -13.20 24.31 36.09
C PHE A 795 -14.55 24.88 36.52
N ASN A 796 -15.29 24.15 37.36
CA ASN A 796 -16.43 24.72 38.07
C ASN A 796 -16.00 24.98 39.52
N THR A 797 -16.34 26.16 40.06
CA THR A 797 -16.11 26.49 41.47
C THR A 797 -16.92 25.53 42.36
N TYR A 798 -16.25 24.79 43.24
CA TYR A 798 -16.89 23.83 44.15
C TYR A 798 -16.80 24.33 45.58
N GLY A 799 -17.96 24.46 46.24
CA GLY A 799 -18.08 24.95 47.61
C GLY A 799 -19.51 24.85 48.10
N LYS A 800 -19.73 24.17 49.23
CA LYS A 800 -21.03 24.20 49.91
C LYS A 800 -21.00 25.29 50.98
N ALA A 801 -22.12 25.99 51.13
CA ALA A 801 -22.30 26.94 52.22
C ALA A 801 -22.59 26.17 53.52
N TYR A 802 -21.85 26.48 54.58
CA TYR A 802 -22.04 25.93 55.92
C TYR A 802 -22.27 27.05 56.92
N GLN A 803 -23.14 26.83 57.90
CA GLN A 803 -23.24 27.71 59.07
C GLN A 803 -22.35 27.17 60.19
N ILE A 804 -21.59 28.05 60.85
CA ILE A 804 -20.81 27.64 62.04
C ILE A 804 -21.77 27.49 63.21
N ALA A 805 -21.67 26.41 63.97
CA ALA A 805 -22.49 26.14 65.14
C ALA A 805 -21.60 25.73 66.31
N SER A 806 -22.06 25.99 67.53
CA SER A 806 -21.55 25.30 68.72
C SER A 806 -22.14 23.88 68.72
N ASN A 807 -22.89 23.46 69.76
CA ASN A 807 -23.74 22.27 69.67
C ASN A 807 -25.13 22.58 69.13
N ILE A 808 -25.62 21.77 68.18
CA ILE A 808 -26.96 21.89 67.64
C ILE A 808 -27.98 21.43 68.69
N PRO A 809 -28.95 22.28 69.07
CA PRO A 809 -29.98 21.88 70.01
C PRO A 809 -30.98 20.90 69.39
N THR A 810 -31.55 20.06 70.23
CA THR A 810 -32.48 19.02 69.82
C THR A 810 -33.90 19.36 70.22
N ILE A 811 -34.84 18.88 69.41
CA ILE A 811 -36.27 18.89 69.71
C ILE A 811 -36.73 17.44 69.81
N ALA A 812 -37.55 17.12 70.82
CA ALA A 812 -38.16 15.81 70.99
C ALA A 812 -39.66 15.95 71.28
N LEU A 813 -40.46 15.01 70.78
CA LEU A 813 -41.87 14.89 71.11
C LEU A 813 -42.03 13.73 72.10
N THR A 814 -42.09 14.03 73.39
CA THR A 814 -41.87 13.03 74.45
C THR A 814 -43.16 12.32 74.87
N ALA A 815 -44.28 13.04 74.87
CA ALA A 815 -45.61 12.51 75.22
C ALA A 815 -46.70 13.15 74.35
N GLN A 816 -47.78 12.40 74.12
CA GLN A 816 -49.01 12.89 73.49
C GLN A 816 -50.17 12.29 74.27
N VAL A 817 -51.03 13.15 74.84
CA VAL A 817 -52.15 12.75 75.69
C VAL A 817 -53.30 13.70 75.40
N GLU A 818 -54.43 13.14 74.96
CA GLU A 818 -55.59 13.93 74.52
C GLU A 818 -55.16 15.00 73.48
N LYS A 819 -55.53 16.26 73.71
CA LYS A 819 -55.20 17.41 72.86
C LYS A 819 -53.78 17.97 73.01
N ASN A 820 -52.94 17.38 73.86
CA ASN A 820 -51.64 17.94 74.23
C ASN A 820 -50.48 17.05 73.74
N THR A 821 -49.45 17.68 73.15
CA THR A 821 -48.18 17.05 72.81
C THR A 821 -47.03 17.76 73.51
N THR A 822 -46.30 17.05 74.37
CA THR A 822 -45.11 17.60 75.05
C THR A 822 -43.95 17.71 74.08
N VAL A 823 -43.47 18.93 73.89
CA VAL A 823 -42.30 19.29 73.09
C VAL A 823 -41.15 19.61 74.03
N GLN A 824 -40.07 18.85 73.95
CA GLN A 824 -38.87 19.09 74.74
C GLN A 824 -37.78 19.71 73.88
N PHE A 825 -37.20 20.82 74.35
CA PHE A 825 -36.00 21.43 73.79
C PHE A 825 -34.80 21.14 74.68
N ALA A 826 -33.70 20.68 74.09
CA ALA A 826 -32.46 20.42 74.81
C ALA A 826 -31.29 21.17 74.17
N ASN A 827 -30.49 21.82 75.01
CA ASN A 827 -29.27 22.53 74.60
C ASN A 827 -28.06 21.95 75.34
N THR A 828 -27.04 21.55 74.57
CA THR A 828 -25.77 21.03 75.08
C THR A 828 -24.59 21.93 74.71
N SER A 829 -24.84 23.13 74.17
CA SER A 829 -23.79 24.08 73.81
C SER A 829 -23.21 24.78 75.04
N SER A 830 -22.03 25.38 74.86
CA SER A 830 -21.39 26.27 75.83
C SER A 830 -22.19 27.55 76.06
N TYR A 831 -23.06 27.93 75.11
CA TYR A 831 -23.91 29.11 75.15
C TYR A 831 -25.33 28.77 75.61
N ASP A 832 -26.11 29.80 75.96
CA ASP A 832 -27.56 29.64 76.02
C ASP A 832 -28.12 29.71 74.60
N ILE A 833 -29.23 29.04 74.32
CA ILE A 833 -29.93 29.23 73.05
C ILE A 833 -31.20 30.00 73.28
N ARG A 834 -31.55 30.88 72.35
CA ARG A 834 -32.90 31.40 72.24
C ARG A 834 -33.54 30.81 71.01
N VAL A 835 -34.58 30.00 71.23
CA VAL A 835 -35.42 29.50 70.15
C VAL A 835 -36.26 30.66 69.65
N THR A 836 -36.22 30.94 68.35
CA THR A 836 -36.93 32.08 67.74
C THR A 836 -38.14 31.63 66.94
N ASN A 837 -38.08 30.44 66.33
CA ASN A 837 -39.18 29.88 65.55
C ASN A 837 -39.17 28.36 65.60
N VAL A 838 -40.32 27.71 65.69
CA VAL A 838 -40.47 26.25 65.57
C VAL A 838 -41.65 25.95 64.66
N THR A 839 -41.48 25.00 63.73
CA THR A 839 -42.58 24.55 62.86
C THR A 839 -42.94 23.10 63.15
N PHE A 840 -44.23 22.85 63.34
CA PHE A 840 -44.82 21.51 63.43
C PHE A 840 -45.79 21.29 62.28
N ASP A 841 -45.89 20.07 61.79
CA ASP A 841 -46.90 19.65 60.82
C ASP A 841 -47.90 18.74 61.52
N MET A 842 -49.17 19.09 61.45
CA MET A 842 -50.23 18.38 62.16
C MET A 842 -51.12 17.69 61.14
N THR A 843 -51.19 16.36 61.21
CA THR A 843 -52.00 15.57 60.29
C THR A 843 -53.14 14.88 61.01
N ARG A 844 -54.31 14.81 60.37
CA ARG A 844 -55.44 14.02 60.85
C ARG A 844 -55.16 12.54 60.64
N ASN A 845 -55.47 11.75 61.65
CA ASN A 845 -55.41 10.30 61.54
C ASN A 845 -56.72 9.74 60.96
N LEU A 846 -56.61 8.58 60.33
CA LEU A 846 -57.75 7.82 59.83
C LEU A 846 -58.37 7.01 60.97
N ASN A 847 -59.68 7.13 61.14
CA ASN A 847 -60.44 6.28 62.05
C ASN A 847 -61.53 5.56 61.26
N ASN A 848 -61.50 4.23 61.23
CA ASN A 848 -62.43 3.37 60.48
C ASN A 848 -62.70 3.83 59.02
N GLY A 849 -61.65 4.26 58.31
CA GLY A 849 -61.72 4.59 56.88
C GLY A 849 -62.14 6.02 56.54
N SER A 850 -62.40 6.88 57.53
CA SER A 850 -62.61 8.33 57.34
C SER A 850 -61.63 9.15 58.19
N TYR A 851 -61.20 10.31 57.70
CA TYR A 851 -60.40 11.24 58.51
C TYR A 851 -61.25 11.81 59.63
N VAL A 852 -60.69 11.88 60.85
CA VAL A 852 -61.34 12.52 61.98
C VAL A 852 -61.48 14.02 61.72
N THR A 853 -62.70 14.55 61.74
CA THR A 853 -62.98 15.98 61.52
C THR A 853 -62.82 16.80 62.80
N TRP A 854 -61.88 17.74 62.80
CA TRP A 854 -61.72 18.77 63.83
C TRP A 854 -61.21 20.07 63.20
N ASP A 855 -61.85 21.21 63.48
CA ASP A 855 -61.46 22.56 63.04
C ASP A 855 -60.75 23.27 64.19
N GLY A 856 -59.43 23.09 64.25
CA GLY A 856 -58.63 23.58 65.37
C GLY A 856 -57.73 24.74 65.01
N THR A 857 -57.30 25.44 66.05
CA THR A 857 -56.03 26.18 66.05
C THR A 857 -55.07 25.48 67.00
N ALA A 858 -53.76 25.71 66.88
CA ALA A 858 -52.79 25.18 67.84
C ALA A 858 -52.12 26.32 68.60
N ALA A 859 -51.83 26.07 69.88
CA ALA A 859 -51.08 26.95 70.74
C ALA A 859 -49.88 26.20 71.31
N LEU A 860 -48.71 26.84 71.32
CA LEU A 860 -47.54 26.33 72.03
C LEU A 860 -47.45 27.05 73.38
N LEU A 861 -47.56 26.28 74.47
CA LEU A 861 -47.62 26.76 75.84
C LEU A 861 -46.33 26.45 76.60
N ASP A 862 -45.92 27.33 77.51
CA ASP A 862 -44.80 27.09 78.42
C ASP A 862 -45.18 26.02 79.45
N GLY A 863 -44.36 24.97 79.59
CA GLY A 863 -44.60 23.88 80.53
C GLY A 863 -44.51 24.30 82.01
N ILE A 864 -43.91 25.45 82.33
CA ILE A 864 -43.77 25.93 83.72
C ILE A 864 -44.99 26.74 84.17
N ASN A 865 -45.51 27.62 83.32
CA ASN A 865 -46.57 28.57 83.68
C ASN A 865 -47.91 28.36 82.94
N GLY A 866 -47.98 27.41 81.99
CA GLY A 866 -49.15 27.20 81.13
C GLY A 866 -49.53 28.39 80.26
N THR A 867 -48.63 29.38 80.16
CA THR A 867 -48.86 30.63 79.43
C THR A 867 -48.45 30.45 77.97
N ALA A 868 -49.21 31.01 77.03
CA ALA A 868 -48.88 30.92 75.61
C ALA A 868 -47.51 31.54 75.31
N VAL A 869 -46.64 30.75 74.65
CA VAL A 869 -45.31 31.19 74.21
C VAL A 869 -45.39 31.99 72.91
N SER A 870 -46.51 31.86 72.15
CA SER A 870 -46.80 32.63 70.92
C SER A 870 -48.29 32.61 70.50
N VAL A 871 -48.68 33.46 69.54
CA VAL A 871 -50.06 33.70 69.06
C VAL A 871 -50.50 32.66 68.01
N THR A 872 -51.72 32.15 68.18
CA THR A 872 -52.49 31.17 67.38
C THR A 872 -52.11 31.02 65.90
N ALA A 873 -51.73 29.80 65.47
CA ALA A 873 -51.66 29.44 64.06
C ALA A 873 -53.10 29.15 63.53
N PRO A 874 -53.60 29.86 62.49
CA PRO A 874 -55.04 29.87 62.18
C PRO A 874 -55.57 28.69 61.35
N VAL A 875 -54.73 27.79 60.81
CA VAL A 875 -55.21 26.68 59.97
C VAL A 875 -54.40 25.39 60.20
N ILE A 876 -55.04 24.41 60.82
CA ILE A 876 -54.61 23.01 60.90
C ILE A 876 -55.79 22.12 60.48
N PRO A 877 -55.58 20.96 59.83
CA PRO A 877 -54.32 20.24 59.62
C PRO A 877 -53.39 20.87 58.58
N GLY A 878 -52.07 20.72 58.77
CA GLY A 878 -51.00 21.27 57.94
C GLY A 878 -49.82 21.82 58.76
N PRO A 879 -48.82 22.45 58.10
CA PRO A 879 -47.68 23.06 58.76
C PRO A 879 -48.07 24.33 59.52
N ALA A 880 -47.75 24.38 60.81
CA ALA A 880 -47.93 25.49 61.73
C ALA A 880 -46.57 25.96 62.27
N ALA A 881 -46.21 27.21 61.98
CA ALA A 881 -45.00 27.86 62.48
C ALA A 881 -45.32 28.75 63.70
N PHE A 882 -44.49 28.66 64.73
CA PHE A 882 -44.65 29.32 66.02
C PHE A 882 -43.45 30.23 66.27
N VAL A 883 -43.67 31.55 66.27
CA VAL A 883 -42.64 32.54 66.58
C VAL A 883 -42.55 32.72 68.09
N MET A 884 -41.43 32.34 68.68
CA MET A 884 -41.24 32.34 70.12
C MET A 884 -40.98 33.75 70.65
N ASN A 885 -41.47 34.05 71.85
CA ASN A 885 -41.14 35.31 72.53
C ASN A 885 -39.64 35.42 72.85
N ALA A 886 -39.11 36.64 72.87
CA ALA A 886 -37.68 36.92 73.08
C ALA A 886 -37.10 36.40 74.43
N GLY A 887 -37.95 36.00 75.38
CA GLY A 887 -37.55 35.43 76.67
C GLY A 887 -37.46 33.90 76.71
N TYR A 888 -37.74 33.18 75.62
CA TYR A 888 -37.69 31.72 75.60
C TYR A 888 -36.26 31.21 75.40
N ILE A 889 -35.52 31.17 76.51
CA ILE A 889 -34.10 30.77 76.57
C ILE A 889 -33.99 29.35 77.11
N VAL A 890 -33.24 28.51 76.40
CA VAL A 890 -32.90 27.14 76.82
C VAL A 890 -31.41 27.12 77.17
N SER A 891 -31.10 27.10 78.45
CA SER A 891 -29.74 26.90 78.97
C SER A 891 -29.38 25.41 78.96
N THR A 892 -28.43 24.94 79.78
CA THR A 892 -27.99 23.53 79.77
C THR A 892 -29.01 22.51 80.28
N SER A 893 -30.18 22.95 80.75
CA SER A 893 -31.29 22.08 81.18
C SER A 893 -32.36 21.98 80.11
N THR A 894 -32.97 20.80 79.95
CA THR A 894 -34.12 20.60 79.05
C THR A 894 -35.29 21.49 79.47
N VAL A 895 -35.92 22.14 78.49
CA VAL A 895 -37.13 22.95 78.71
C VAL A 895 -38.28 22.28 77.96
N ASP A 896 -39.37 21.99 78.68
CA ASP A 896 -40.58 21.42 78.11
C ASP A 896 -41.59 22.53 77.79
N ALA A 897 -42.17 22.44 76.60
CA ALA A 897 -43.36 23.18 76.17
C ALA A 897 -44.48 22.18 75.85
N ASN A 898 -45.71 22.65 75.84
CA ASN A 898 -46.87 21.85 75.50
C ASN A 898 -47.56 22.41 74.25
N LEU A 899 -47.59 21.64 73.18
CA LEU A 899 -48.35 21.95 71.97
C LEU A 899 -49.79 21.47 72.18
N GLU A 900 -50.70 22.41 72.40
CA GLU A 900 -52.12 22.15 72.63
C GLU A 900 -52.94 22.38 71.35
N LEU A 901 -53.75 21.39 70.99
CA LEU A 901 -54.84 21.54 70.03
C LEU A 901 -56.03 22.23 70.68
N VAL A 902 -56.36 23.41 70.16
CA VAL A 902 -57.54 24.18 70.56
C VAL A 902 -58.67 23.88 69.57
N ASP A 903 -59.49 22.90 69.92
CA ASP A 903 -60.76 22.58 69.25
C ASP A 903 -61.94 23.12 70.07
N SER A 904 -62.90 23.74 69.40
CA SER A 904 -64.11 24.31 69.99
C SER A 904 -65.02 23.27 70.68
N ALA A 905 -64.93 22.00 70.28
CA ALA A 905 -65.71 20.90 70.86
C ALA A 905 -64.99 20.15 71.99
N ASN A 906 -63.66 20.35 72.16
CA ASN A 906 -62.81 19.65 73.14
C ASN A 906 -62.97 18.11 73.09
N THR A 907 -63.16 17.55 71.89
CA THR A 907 -63.40 16.12 71.65
C THR A 907 -62.20 15.35 71.10
N VAL A 908 -61.07 16.03 70.86
CA VAL A 908 -59.87 15.44 70.26
C VAL A 908 -59.15 14.54 71.26
N THR A 909 -58.84 13.32 70.84
CA THR A 909 -57.99 12.36 71.53
C THR A 909 -56.61 12.27 70.88
N ASP A 910 -55.64 11.69 71.58
CA ASP A 910 -54.28 11.44 71.07
C ASP A 910 -54.27 10.56 69.81
N ALA A 911 -55.26 9.68 69.64
CA ALA A 911 -55.41 8.85 68.44
C ALA A 911 -55.82 9.64 67.17
N ASP A 912 -56.34 10.85 67.30
CA ASP A 912 -56.99 11.57 66.19
C ASP A 912 -56.02 12.39 65.31
N TYR A 913 -54.78 12.60 65.77
CA TYR A 913 -53.79 13.40 65.07
C TYR A 913 -52.36 12.88 65.28
N THR A 914 -51.49 13.23 64.35
CA THR A 914 -50.03 13.04 64.46
C THR A 914 -49.38 14.42 64.44
N VAL A 915 -48.40 14.65 65.30
CA VAL A 915 -47.58 15.87 65.28
C VAL A 915 -46.21 15.53 64.75
N THR A 916 -45.72 16.27 63.76
CA THR A 916 -44.36 16.13 63.26
C THR A 916 -43.58 17.43 63.42
N ALA A 917 -42.52 17.45 64.23
CA ALA A 917 -41.59 18.56 64.26
C ALA A 917 -40.87 18.65 62.90
N LYS A 918 -40.92 19.84 62.26
CA LYS A 918 -40.36 20.09 60.93
C LYS A 918 -39.14 20.97 60.93
N SER A 919 -39.10 22.00 61.77
CA SER A 919 -37.92 22.86 61.88
C SER A 919 -37.86 23.62 63.20
N MET A 920 -36.65 24.03 63.58
CA MET A 920 -36.38 24.95 64.68
C MET A 920 -35.36 25.97 64.22
N THR A 921 -35.64 27.26 64.45
CA THR A 921 -34.68 28.35 64.29
C THR A 921 -34.28 28.86 65.67
N PHE A 922 -32.99 29.04 65.88
CA PHE A 922 -32.43 29.50 67.15
C PHE A 922 -31.22 30.41 66.92
N VAL A 923 -30.87 31.19 67.94
CA VAL A 923 -29.60 31.92 68.06
C VAL A 923 -28.88 31.47 69.32
N TYR A 924 -27.56 31.46 69.31
CA TYR A 924 -26.75 31.35 70.51
C TYR A 924 -26.67 32.71 71.21
N VAL A 925 -26.71 32.70 72.53
CA VAL A 925 -26.62 33.89 73.38
C VAL A 925 -25.48 33.66 74.36
N ASP A 926 -24.50 34.56 74.32
CA ASP A 926 -23.40 34.56 75.25
C ASP A 926 -23.87 34.94 76.67
N ARG A 927 -23.50 34.12 77.65
CA ARG A 927 -24.02 34.24 79.03
C ARG A 927 -23.52 35.48 79.76
N ASP A 928 -22.34 35.97 79.38
CA ASP A 928 -21.68 37.07 80.09
C ASP A 928 -21.94 38.42 79.42
N THR A 929 -22.02 38.44 78.09
CA THR A 929 -22.12 39.66 77.28
C THR A 929 -23.50 39.89 76.68
N SER A 930 -24.37 38.86 76.68
CA SER A 930 -25.69 38.87 76.00
C SER A 930 -25.62 39.14 74.49
N VAL A 931 -24.44 38.97 73.88
CA VAL A 931 -24.28 39.05 72.42
C VAL A 931 -24.90 37.82 71.78
N GLU A 932 -25.54 38.02 70.63
CA GLU A 932 -26.26 36.96 69.92
C GLU A 932 -25.56 36.59 68.61
N SER A 933 -25.63 35.31 68.28
CA SER A 933 -25.19 34.79 67.00
C SER A 933 -26.16 35.12 65.85
N ALA A 934 -25.74 34.89 64.62
CA ALA A 934 -26.67 34.80 63.50
C ALA A 934 -27.62 33.58 63.68
N PRO A 935 -28.85 33.62 63.12
CA PRO A 935 -29.83 32.56 63.29
C PRO A 935 -29.47 31.30 62.48
N ILE A 936 -29.66 30.13 63.10
CA ILE A 936 -29.51 28.81 62.48
C ILE A 936 -30.88 28.14 62.44
N THR A 937 -31.25 27.57 61.29
CA THR A 937 -32.48 26.80 61.11
C THR A 937 -32.17 25.33 60.84
N GLU A 938 -32.57 24.48 61.77
CA GLU A 938 -32.48 23.03 61.64
C GLU A 938 -33.82 22.41 61.25
N THR A 939 -33.77 21.31 60.52
CA THR A 939 -34.95 20.60 60.03
C THR A 939 -35.06 19.21 60.65
N TYR A 940 -36.28 18.83 61.01
CA TYR A 940 -36.59 17.59 61.71
C TYR A 940 -37.69 16.82 60.96
N SER A 941 -37.77 15.52 61.25
CA SER A 941 -38.85 14.62 60.82
C SER A 941 -39.27 13.74 61.99
N ILE A 942 -39.41 14.35 63.17
CA ILE A 942 -39.71 13.65 64.42
C ILE A 942 -41.22 13.70 64.60
N SER A 943 -41.88 12.54 64.56
CA SER A 943 -43.33 12.44 64.72
C SER A 943 -43.71 11.79 66.04
N LYS A 944 -44.84 12.20 66.59
CA LYS A 944 -45.50 11.55 67.72
C LYS A 944 -46.94 11.28 67.37
#